data_AF-A0A068UWF5-F1
#
_entry.id   AF-A0A068UWF5-F1
#
_cell.length_a   1.000
_cell.length_b   1.000
_cell.length_c   1.000
_cell.angle_alpha   90.00
_cell.angle_beta   90.00
_cell.angle_gamma   90.00
#
_symmetry.space_group_name_H-M   'P 1'
#
loop_
_entity.id
_entity.type
_entity.pdbx_description
1 polymer ?
#
loop_
_entity_poly.entity_id
_entity_poly.type
_entity_poly.pdbx_seq_one_letter_code
_entity_poly.pdbx_strand_id
1 'polypeptide(L)'
;MHLVPRYKHLFNISNNFIMAGSKHLVFLKSSLFFPTLTPPKAANFYSQTYPFTAKKLLFSTILAKPRSPIFCRKSRLSYTPLAPIPRPVSLETGEEDVIDSAELRFLRVKLEKLGLNAESCMPGQYNGLICPMCKGGDSMEKSLSLFITQEGDAAMWNCFRAKCGWKGSTRAFADGKSTYGNLSMISIVKQPHREISEESLGLEPLSNELHKYFSERMISGETLRRNSVMQRRYGENQSVIAFTYWREGVLVSCKYRDSTKNFWQEINTEKIFYGLDDIKGASDIIIVEGEMDKLSMEEAGFKNCVSVPDGAPPKVSDKDLPAEEKDTKYQYLWNCKEYLKKASRIILATDGDPPGQALAEELARRLGRERCWRVRWPKKNDVEHFKDANEVLMFLGPGVLREVIENAELYPIRGLFDFKNFFVDIDAYYHQTLGYELGVSTGWRALDQLYNVVPGELTVVTGVPNSGKSEWIDALLCNLNRRVGWKFAFCSMENRVREHARKLLEKHVRKPFFDVRYGDSIERMSREELEEGKVWLNETFYLIRCENDCLPNINWVLDLARAAVLRHGINGLVIDPYNELDHQRPVSQTETEYVSQMLTKIKRFAQHHSCHVWFVAHPRQLHHWVGGPPNLYDISGSAHFINKCDNGIVVHRNRDPGVGPIDQVQVCVRKVRNKVIGTIGEAWLSYNRVTGEYMDIDA
;
A
#
# COMPACT_ATOMS: atom_id res chain seq x y z
N MET A 1 -56.50 -32.95 -32.86
CA MET A 1 -56.48 -32.04 -34.04
C MET A 1 -55.47 -30.94 -33.74
N HIS A 2 -54.47 -30.63 -34.57
CA HIS A 2 -53.96 -31.28 -35.80
C HIS A 2 -52.42 -31.15 -35.88
N LEU A 3 -51.75 -32.24 -36.30
CA LEU A 3 -50.47 -32.37 -37.03
C LEU A 3 -49.26 -31.45 -36.65
N VAL A 4 -48.11 -31.95 -36.14
CA VAL A 4 -47.06 -32.84 -36.75
C VAL A 4 -46.18 -32.06 -37.76
N PRO A 5 -44.81 -32.14 -37.77
CA PRO A 5 -43.88 -33.29 -37.54
C PRO A 5 -42.74 -33.02 -36.49
N ARG A 6 -41.65 -33.82 -36.28
CA ARG A 6 -41.34 -35.30 -36.25
C ARG A 6 -39.86 -35.52 -35.76
N TYR A 7 -39.57 -36.68 -35.12
CA TYR A 7 -38.28 -37.45 -35.06
C TYR A 7 -36.98 -36.81 -34.45
N LYS A 8 -36.07 -37.43 -33.66
CA LYS A 8 -35.62 -38.83 -33.29
C LYS A 8 -34.95 -39.63 -34.44
N HIS A 9 -33.85 -40.40 -34.31
CA HIS A 9 -33.11 -40.96 -33.17
C HIS A 9 -31.73 -41.54 -33.63
N LEU A 10 -30.72 -41.59 -32.74
CA LEU A 10 -29.74 -42.69 -32.48
C LEU A 10 -28.84 -43.36 -33.56
N PHE A 11 -27.81 -44.04 -33.03
CA PHE A 11 -26.82 -45.00 -33.59
C PHE A 11 -25.72 -44.41 -34.52
N ASN A 12 -24.39 -44.61 -34.37
CA ASN A 12 -23.49 -45.62 -33.75
C ASN A 12 -22.98 -46.71 -34.74
N ILE A 13 -21.88 -47.40 -34.37
CA ILE A 13 -21.35 -48.70 -34.87
C ILE A 13 -20.15 -48.66 -35.87
N SER A 14 -18.93 -48.79 -35.29
CA SER A 14 -17.79 -49.61 -35.80
C SER A 14 -16.96 -49.13 -37.02
N ASN A 15 -15.81 -49.73 -37.41
CA ASN A 15 -15.14 -50.97 -36.94
C ASN A 15 -13.60 -50.97 -37.10
N ASN A 16 -12.95 -52.02 -36.58
CA ASN A 16 -11.49 -52.28 -36.52
C ASN A 16 -10.78 -52.49 -37.88
N PHE A 17 -9.48 -52.15 -37.94
CA PHE A 17 -8.36 -52.86 -38.64
C PHE A 17 -7.03 -52.29 -38.08
N ILE A 18 -5.84 -52.93 -38.11
CA ILE A 18 -5.31 -54.25 -37.69
C ILE A 18 -3.78 -54.23 -38.02
N MET A 19 -2.94 -54.55 -37.02
CA MET A 19 -1.55 -55.09 -37.06
C MET A 19 -0.33 -54.44 -37.77
N ALA A 20 0.84 -54.76 -37.17
CA ALA A 20 2.23 -54.82 -37.68
C ALA A 20 3.01 -53.52 -38.02
N GLY A 21 4.31 -53.35 -37.69
CA GLY A 21 5.15 -53.98 -36.65
C GLY A 21 6.45 -54.68 -37.10
N SER A 22 7.63 -54.03 -37.00
CA SER A 22 8.97 -54.68 -36.87
C SER A 22 10.18 -53.74 -36.70
N LYS A 23 11.05 -54.04 -35.69
CA LYS A 23 12.55 -54.10 -35.73
C LYS A 23 13.36 -52.77 -35.96
N HIS A 24 14.59 -52.56 -35.44
CA HIS A 24 15.47 -53.28 -34.50
C HIS A 24 16.58 -52.34 -33.90
N LEU A 25 17.53 -52.90 -33.11
CA LEU A 25 18.68 -52.28 -32.37
C LEU A 25 18.28 -51.64 -31.00
N VAL A 26 18.68 -52.08 -29.79
CA VAL A 26 19.91 -52.74 -29.21
C VAL A 26 21.07 -51.74 -29.09
N PHE A 27 21.58 -51.33 -27.91
CA PHE A 27 22.21 -52.06 -26.76
C PHE A 27 21.80 -51.47 -25.35
N LEU A 28 22.25 -51.93 -24.15
CA LEU A 28 22.41 -53.28 -23.55
C LEU A 28 22.90 -53.22 -22.04
N LYS A 29 22.19 -53.84 -21.06
CA LYS A 29 22.59 -54.16 -19.64
C LYS A 29 22.77 -52.96 -18.65
N SER A 30 22.70 -53.11 -17.31
CA SER A 30 22.66 -54.27 -16.36
C SER A 30 21.75 -53.99 -15.13
N SER A 31 20.72 -54.81 -14.79
CA SER A 31 20.67 -55.88 -13.73
C SER A 31 21.15 -55.46 -12.31
N LEU A 32 20.49 -55.74 -11.17
CA LEU A 32 19.71 -56.90 -10.65
C LEU A 32 18.56 -56.43 -9.67
N PHE A 33 17.36 -57.05 -9.58
CA PHE A 33 16.90 -58.10 -8.62
C PHE A 33 17.29 -57.90 -7.13
N PHE A 34 16.49 -58.13 -6.06
CA PHE A 34 15.20 -58.81 -5.72
C PHE A 34 14.72 -58.26 -4.31
N PRO A 35 13.67 -58.76 -3.60
CA PRO A 35 12.35 -59.32 -3.94
C PRO A 35 11.16 -58.63 -3.18
N THR A 36 9.93 -59.16 -3.31
CA THR A 36 8.75 -58.81 -2.48
C THR A 36 8.54 -59.75 -1.30
N LEU A 37 7.89 -59.28 -0.21
CA LEU A 37 7.39 -60.12 0.90
C LEU A 37 6.00 -59.67 1.39
N THR A 38 5.24 -60.61 1.98
CA THR A 38 3.81 -60.47 2.34
C THR A 38 3.58 -60.22 3.85
N PRO A 39 2.40 -59.72 4.27
CA PRO A 39 2.16 -59.23 5.63
C PRO A 39 1.61 -60.28 6.63
N PRO A 40 1.87 -60.13 7.94
CA PRO A 40 1.19 -60.87 9.01
C PRO A 40 -0.13 -60.18 9.45
N LYS A 41 -0.92 -60.88 10.29
CA LYS A 41 -2.26 -60.47 10.74
C LYS A 41 -2.26 -59.80 12.13
N ALA A 42 -3.41 -59.20 12.46
CA ALA A 42 -3.64 -58.40 13.67
C ALA A 42 -3.58 -59.17 15.00
N ALA A 43 -3.33 -58.43 16.08
CA ALA A 43 -3.70 -58.74 17.45
C ALA A 43 -4.24 -57.46 18.13
N ASN A 44 -5.28 -57.59 18.95
CA ASN A 44 -5.74 -56.51 19.84
C ASN A 44 -4.78 -56.39 21.04
N PHE A 45 -4.68 -55.22 21.68
CA PHE A 45 -4.81 -55.08 23.15
C PHE A 45 -4.78 -53.59 23.60
N TYR A 46 -5.93 -53.10 24.09
CA TYR A 46 -6.16 -52.10 25.15
C TYR A 46 -5.51 -50.70 25.14
N SER A 47 -6.21 -49.79 25.81
CA SER A 47 -5.85 -48.38 26.01
C SER A 47 -4.80 -48.16 27.10
N GLN A 48 -3.90 -47.19 26.90
CA GLN A 48 -3.33 -46.40 27.99
C GLN A 48 -3.06 -44.96 27.53
N THR A 49 -3.58 -43.99 28.29
CA THR A 49 -3.44 -42.55 28.02
C THR A 49 -2.30 -41.95 28.83
N TYR A 50 -1.28 -41.40 28.18
CA TYR A 50 -0.35 -40.45 28.81
C TYR A 50 -0.01 -39.29 27.84
N PRO A 51 0.23 -38.07 28.35
CA PRO A 51 0.20 -36.85 27.54
C PRO A 51 1.52 -36.53 26.86
N PHE A 52 1.47 -36.18 25.57
CA PHE A 52 2.62 -35.58 24.88
C PHE A 52 2.65 -34.06 25.08
N THR A 53 3.62 -33.58 25.86
CA THR A 53 3.91 -32.15 26.06
C THR A 53 4.53 -31.54 24.80
N ALA A 54 3.68 -30.97 23.94
CA ALA A 54 4.11 -30.27 22.74
C ALA A 54 4.92 -28.99 23.08
N LYS A 55 6.26 -29.08 22.95
CA LYS A 55 7.15 -27.91 23.02
C LYS A 55 6.83 -26.95 21.87
N LYS A 56 6.23 -25.79 22.16
CA LYS A 56 6.08 -24.71 21.18
C LYS A 56 7.47 -24.19 20.79
N LEU A 57 7.82 -24.32 19.51
CA LEU A 57 8.93 -23.57 18.92
C LEU A 57 8.52 -22.10 18.75
N LEU A 58 9.24 -21.20 19.40
CA LEU A 58 9.02 -19.76 19.28
C LEU A 58 9.84 -19.23 18.10
N PHE A 59 9.15 -18.80 17.03
CA PHE A 59 9.79 -17.97 15.99
C PHE A 59 9.94 -16.53 16.49
N SER A 60 11.18 -16.04 16.49
CA SER A 60 11.53 -14.71 17.02
C SER A 60 11.23 -13.59 16.02
N THR A 61 10.34 -12.66 16.40
CA THR A 61 10.15 -11.40 15.67
C THR A 61 11.18 -10.34 16.10
N ILE A 62 11.47 -9.41 15.18
CA ILE A 62 12.61 -8.48 15.23
C ILE A 62 12.46 -7.41 16.34
N LEU A 63 13.57 -7.04 17.00
CA LEU A 63 13.61 -5.98 18.00
C LEU A 63 13.27 -4.59 17.42
N ALA A 64 12.40 -3.86 18.10
CA ALA A 64 12.25 -2.40 17.95
C ALA A 64 12.77 -1.67 19.21
N LYS A 65 13.60 -0.64 19.05
CA LYS A 65 14.09 0.19 20.16
C LYS A 65 13.07 1.27 20.56
N PRO A 66 12.96 1.64 21.86
CA PRO A 66 11.93 2.55 22.33
C PRO A 66 12.19 4.01 21.98
N ARG A 67 11.12 4.81 21.94
CA ARG A 67 11.14 6.29 22.03
C ARG A 67 10.18 6.75 23.12
N SER A 68 10.63 7.67 23.96
CA SER A 68 9.84 8.25 25.05
C SER A 68 8.92 9.39 24.57
N PRO A 69 7.76 9.61 25.23
CA PRO A 69 6.84 10.68 24.88
C PRO A 69 7.23 12.02 25.54
N ILE A 70 7.07 13.13 24.82
CA ILE A 70 7.16 14.49 25.36
C ILE A 70 5.78 15.15 25.29
N PHE A 71 5.39 15.83 26.37
CA PHE A 71 4.02 16.31 26.61
C PHE A 71 3.93 17.83 26.42
N CYS A 72 3.22 18.31 25.39
CA CYS A 72 3.04 19.76 25.15
C CYS A 72 1.69 20.26 25.68
N ARG A 73 1.72 20.98 26.82
CA ARG A 73 0.60 21.83 27.27
C ARG A 73 0.55 23.12 26.44
N LYS A 74 -0.67 23.66 26.23
CA LYS A 74 -0.90 25.01 25.69
C LYS A 74 -1.15 26.00 26.83
N SER A 75 -0.64 27.22 26.70
CA SER A 75 -1.11 28.40 27.44
C SER A 75 -1.12 29.63 26.52
N ARG A 76 -1.95 30.63 26.84
CA ARG A 76 -2.07 31.91 26.12
C ARG A 76 -1.53 33.03 27.02
N LEU A 77 -1.04 34.13 26.45
CA LEU A 77 -1.34 35.54 26.81
C LEU A 77 -0.46 36.52 26.00
N SER A 78 -0.53 37.83 26.27
CA SER A 78 -0.44 38.88 25.23
C SER A 78 0.39 40.15 25.57
N TYR A 79 1.10 40.66 24.55
CA TYR A 79 1.42 42.08 24.23
C TYR A 79 1.77 43.12 25.34
N THR A 80 3.07 43.52 25.40
CA THR A 80 3.66 44.91 25.33
C THR A 80 3.21 46.06 26.28
N PRO A 81 3.94 47.20 26.38
CA PRO A 81 5.38 47.51 26.15
C PRO A 81 6.05 48.32 27.31
N LEU A 82 7.36 48.59 27.24
CA LEU A 82 8.03 49.82 27.77
C LEU A 82 9.52 49.91 27.32
N ALA A 83 10.17 51.08 27.49
CA ALA A 83 11.52 51.43 27.00
C ALA A 83 12.05 52.72 27.71
N PRO A 84 13.26 53.31 27.45
CA PRO A 84 14.55 52.82 26.90
C PRO A 84 15.81 53.29 27.71
N ILE A 85 17.03 53.20 27.13
CA ILE A 85 18.30 53.95 27.47
C ILE A 85 19.03 53.47 28.78
N PRO A 86 20.39 53.56 28.94
CA PRO A 86 21.43 54.30 28.16
C PRO A 86 22.61 53.48 27.56
N ARG A 87 23.50 54.20 26.84
CA ARG A 87 24.89 53.80 26.47
C ARG A 87 25.92 54.61 27.30
N PRO A 88 27.10 54.06 27.63
CA PRO A 88 28.38 54.78 27.60
C PRO A 88 28.99 54.69 26.17
N VAL A 89 29.43 55.77 25.51
CA VAL A 89 30.59 56.66 25.77
C VAL A 89 31.90 56.08 25.20
N SER A 90 32.65 56.95 24.50
CA SER A 90 33.67 56.69 23.49
C SER A 90 35.09 56.41 24.01
N LEU A 91 35.90 55.77 23.15
CA LEU A 91 37.26 56.21 22.87
C LEU A 91 37.41 56.44 21.35
N GLU A 92 38.20 57.42 20.96
CA GLU A 92 38.53 57.74 19.57
C GLU A 92 40.00 57.38 19.28
N THR A 93 40.24 56.62 18.21
CA THR A 93 41.58 56.42 17.62
C THR A 93 41.43 56.11 16.14
N GLY A 94 42.09 56.89 15.27
CA GLY A 94 42.22 56.59 13.85
C GLY A 94 41.14 57.20 12.96
N GLU A 95 41.46 58.33 12.31
CA GLU A 95 40.91 58.64 10.99
C GLU A 95 41.61 57.72 9.98
N GLU A 96 41.05 56.53 9.75
CA GLU A 96 41.44 55.70 8.59
C GLU A 96 40.39 55.91 7.49
N ASP A 97 40.85 56.38 6.32
CA ASP A 97 39.99 56.55 5.14
C ASP A 97 39.22 55.27 4.83
N VAL A 98 37.91 55.39 4.60
CA VAL A 98 37.08 54.24 4.20
C VAL A 98 37.44 53.83 2.77
N ILE A 99 38.44 52.96 2.65
CA ILE A 99 38.93 52.43 1.37
C ILE A 99 37.74 51.79 0.64
N ASP A 100 37.35 52.40 -0.48
CA ASP A 100 36.24 51.95 -1.33
C ASP A 100 36.63 50.65 -2.06
N SER A 101 36.58 49.53 -1.35
CA SER A 101 37.06 48.24 -1.82
C SER A 101 36.35 47.81 -3.11
N ALA A 102 37.06 47.07 -3.95
CA ALA A 102 36.48 46.54 -5.18
C ALA A 102 35.28 45.62 -4.88
N GLU A 103 35.30 44.95 -3.73
CA GLU A 103 34.20 44.14 -3.21
C GLU A 103 32.97 44.98 -2.86
N LEU A 104 33.12 46.07 -2.10
CA LEU A 104 32.02 46.94 -1.72
C LEU A 104 31.36 47.59 -2.95
N ARG A 105 32.16 48.02 -3.94
CA ARG A 105 31.65 48.51 -5.23
C ARG A 105 30.87 47.44 -5.99
N PHE A 106 31.41 46.22 -6.10
CA PHE A 106 30.73 45.13 -6.80
C PHE A 106 29.48 44.65 -6.05
N LEU A 107 29.47 44.73 -4.71
CA LEU A 107 28.32 44.44 -3.86
C LEU A 107 27.23 45.50 -4.03
N ARG A 108 27.56 46.81 -4.09
CA ARG A 108 26.60 47.88 -4.39
C ARG A 108 25.93 47.68 -5.75
N VAL A 109 26.69 47.39 -6.81
CA VAL A 109 26.14 47.08 -8.15
C VAL A 109 25.24 45.82 -8.14
N LYS A 110 25.51 44.84 -7.27
CA LYS A 110 24.63 43.68 -7.06
C LYS A 110 23.34 44.05 -6.31
N LEU A 111 23.39 44.96 -5.34
CA LEU A 111 22.24 45.44 -4.58
C LEU A 111 21.31 46.32 -5.43
N GLU A 112 21.86 47.19 -6.27
CA GLU A 112 21.09 48.01 -7.23
C GLU A 112 20.29 47.14 -8.21
N LYS A 113 20.90 46.06 -8.72
CA LYS A 113 20.22 45.06 -9.57
C LYS A 113 19.07 44.31 -8.86
N LEU A 114 19.01 44.40 -7.52
CA LEU A 114 17.91 43.89 -6.69
C LEU A 114 16.92 44.99 -6.26
N GLY A 115 17.07 46.21 -6.79
CA GLY A 115 16.23 47.38 -6.46
C GLY A 115 16.58 48.05 -5.13
N LEU A 116 17.81 47.86 -4.63
CA LEU A 116 18.28 48.42 -3.36
C LEU A 116 19.34 49.50 -3.60
N ASN A 117 18.98 50.77 -3.40
CA ASN A 117 20.00 51.83 -3.31
C ASN A 117 20.81 51.60 -2.02
N ALA A 118 22.11 51.36 -2.19
CA ALA A 118 23.07 51.10 -1.13
C ALA A 118 24.24 52.10 -1.13
N GLU A 119 24.10 53.23 -1.86
CA GLU A 119 25.11 54.29 -1.93
C GLU A 119 25.33 54.90 -0.53
N SER A 120 24.22 55.26 0.12
CA SER A 120 24.15 55.86 1.46
C SER A 120 24.21 54.84 2.62
N CYS A 121 24.36 53.55 2.34
CA CYS A 121 24.40 52.50 3.36
C CYS A 121 25.84 52.27 3.85
N MET A 122 26.11 52.57 5.12
CA MET A 122 27.42 52.33 5.73
C MET A 122 27.62 50.85 6.11
N PRO A 123 28.81 50.26 5.82
CA PRO A 123 29.24 48.97 6.35
C PRO A 123 29.11 48.87 7.88
N GLY A 124 28.77 47.67 8.38
CA GLY A 124 28.59 47.40 9.80
C GLY A 124 27.32 47.98 10.44
N GLN A 125 26.44 48.65 9.69
CA GLN A 125 25.21 49.25 10.20
C GLN A 125 23.94 48.71 9.53
N TYR A 126 22.84 48.70 10.31
CA TYR A 126 21.50 48.36 9.82
C TYR A 126 20.81 49.60 9.25
N ASN A 127 20.60 49.62 7.93
CA ASN A 127 20.05 50.74 7.18
C ASN A 127 18.57 50.51 6.86
N GLY A 128 17.73 51.54 7.04
CA GLY A 128 16.29 51.49 6.80
C GLY A 128 15.90 51.99 5.40
N LEU A 129 15.39 51.08 4.56
CA LEU A 129 15.05 51.30 3.16
C LEU A 129 13.57 51.00 2.87
N ILE A 130 13.06 51.55 1.77
CA ILE A 130 11.76 51.15 1.20
C ILE A 130 11.97 49.82 0.47
N CYS A 131 11.17 48.79 0.78
CA CYS A 131 11.29 47.49 0.13
C CYS A 131 10.86 47.55 -1.34
N PRO A 132 11.69 47.15 -2.33
CA PRO A 132 11.32 47.20 -3.75
C PRO A 132 10.13 46.30 -4.09
N MET A 133 10.00 45.15 -3.41
CA MET A 133 8.93 44.16 -3.67
C MET A 133 7.54 44.62 -3.23
N CYS A 134 7.43 45.46 -2.19
CA CYS A 134 6.13 45.95 -1.69
C CYS A 134 5.98 47.47 -1.68
N LYS A 135 7.01 48.21 -2.11
CA LYS A 135 7.11 49.68 -2.18
C LYS A 135 6.79 50.41 -0.87
N GLY A 136 7.03 49.75 0.27
CA GLY A 136 6.63 50.25 1.59
C GLY A 136 5.13 50.19 1.87
N GLY A 137 4.34 49.64 0.94
CA GLY A 137 2.89 49.63 1.01
C GLY A 137 2.25 51.00 0.84
N ASP A 138 1.02 51.07 1.31
CA ASP A 138 0.11 52.21 1.21
C ASP A 138 0.61 53.43 2.02
N SER A 139 1.48 53.18 3.01
CA SER A 139 2.21 54.15 3.84
C SER A 139 3.59 54.55 3.28
N MET A 140 4.06 53.91 2.20
CA MET A 140 5.44 54.00 1.67
C MET A 140 6.55 53.84 2.72
N GLU A 141 6.30 53.04 3.75
CA GLU A 141 7.16 52.96 4.93
C GLU A 141 8.52 52.27 4.65
N LYS A 142 9.57 52.70 5.36
CA LYS A 142 10.92 52.09 5.33
C LYS A 142 10.95 50.73 6.06
N SER A 143 10.18 49.78 5.53
CA SER A 143 9.93 48.44 6.10
C SER A 143 11.02 47.41 5.79
N LEU A 144 12.04 47.76 5.01
CA LEU A 144 13.21 46.91 4.76
C LEU A 144 14.36 47.34 5.65
N SER A 145 14.99 46.37 6.34
CA SER A 145 16.32 46.57 6.89
C SER A 145 17.36 45.89 5.98
N LEU A 146 18.43 46.61 5.65
CA LEU A 146 19.60 46.14 4.93
C LEU A 146 20.83 46.28 5.84
N PHE A 147 21.61 45.21 5.97
CA PHE A 147 22.90 45.19 6.66
C PHE A 147 23.99 44.81 5.67
N ILE A 148 25.12 45.52 5.73
CA ILE A 148 26.35 45.22 4.97
C ILE A 148 27.42 44.86 6.01
N THR A 149 28.20 43.81 5.77
CA THR A 149 29.33 43.43 6.65
C THR A 149 30.37 44.55 6.74
N GLN A 150 31.14 44.60 7.83
CA GLN A 150 32.20 45.61 7.99
C GLN A 150 33.27 45.51 6.88
N GLU A 151 33.54 44.29 6.42
CA GLU A 151 34.47 43.97 5.32
C GLU A 151 33.92 44.37 3.92
N GLY A 152 32.63 44.68 3.80
CA GLY A 152 32.00 44.98 2.50
C GLY A 152 31.86 43.77 1.57
N ASP A 153 32.15 42.55 2.05
CA ASP A 153 32.06 41.29 1.30
C ASP A 153 30.62 40.82 1.07
N ALA A 154 29.68 41.18 1.96
CA ALA A 154 28.36 40.58 2.02
C ALA A 154 27.28 41.57 2.47
N ALA A 155 26.06 41.31 2.00
CA ALA A 155 24.86 42.02 2.43
C ALA A 155 23.72 41.07 2.75
N MET A 156 22.87 41.45 3.70
CA MET A 156 21.69 40.72 4.16
C MET A 156 20.51 41.69 4.31
N TRP A 157 19.32 41.31 3.87
CA TRP A 157 18.12 42.14 4.00
C TRP A 157 16.90 41.36 4.45
N ASN A 158 15.98 42.04 5.14
CA ASN A 158 14.69 41.50 5.59
C ASN A 158 13.60 42.58 5.61
N CYS A 159 12.44 42.29 5.03
CA CYS A 159 11.27 43.15 5.05
C CYS A 159 10.32 42.74 6.18
N PHE A 160 10.16 43.62 7.16
CA PHE A 160 9.35 43.37 8.36
C PHE A 160 7.83 43.57 8.13
N ARG A 161 7.41 44.06 6.95
CA ARG A 161 5.99 44.17 6.60
C ARG A 161 5.39 42.78 6.44
N ALA A 162 4.43 42.41 7.29
CA ALA A 162 3.88 41.05 7.41
C ALA A 162 3.27 40.47 6.12
N LYS A 163 2.82 41.33 5.17
CA LYS A 163 2.31 40.93 3.85
C LYS A 163 3.41 40.75 2.78
N CYS A 164 4.68 41.00 3.11
CA CYS A 164 5.82 40.93 2.19
C CYS A 164 6.80 39.83 2.59
N GLY A 165 7.44 39.95 3.77
CA GLY A 165 8.42 38.96 4.26
C GLY A 165 9.65 38.72 3.37
N TRP A 166 9.87 39.56 2.34
CA TRP A 166 10.99 39.42 1.41
C TRP A 166 12.32 39.61 2.12
N LYS A 167 13.21 38.63 1.96
CA LYS A 167 14.51 38.55 2.63
C LYS A 167 15.51 37.86 1.72
N GLY A 168 16.78 38.11 1.94
CA GLY A 168 17.86 37.47 1.20
C GLY A 168 19.24 37.88 1.70
N SER A 169 20.25 37.31 1.07
CA SER A 169 21.64 37.70 1.23
C SER A 169 22.38 37.57 -0.10
N THR A 170 23.50 38.28 -0.22
CA THR A 170 24.39 38.21 -1.37
C THR A 170 25.82 38.50 -0.95
N ARG A 171 26.79 38.05 -1.75
CA ARG A 171 28.23 38.29 -1.54
C ARG A 171 28.85 38.94 -2.78
N ALA A 172 29.93 39.69 -2.59
CA ALA A 172 30.77 40.26 -3.63
C ALA A 172 31.34 39.13 -4.50
N PHE A 173 32.05 38.17 -3.92
CA PHE A 173 32.51 36.96 -4.61
C PHE A 173 31.78 35.70 -4.12
N ALA A 174 31.63 34.73 -5.02
CA ALA A 174 30.70 33.61 -4.87
C ALA A 174 31.43 32.32 -4.46
N ASP A 175 31.93 32.29 -3.23
CA ASP A 175 32.54 31.08 -2.68
C ASP A 175 31.51 30.00 -2.33
N GLY A 176 31.93 28.74 -2.41
CA GLY A 176 31.03 27.59 -2.56
C GLY A 176 30.12 27.28 -1.36
N LYS A 177 28.89 26.82 -1.67
CA LYS A 177 27.85 26.27 -0.77
C LYS A 177 27.14 27.27 0.15
N SER A 178 25.92 27.66 -0.25
CA SER A 178 24.83 27.86 0.70
C SER A 178 23.62 27.00 0.30
N THR A 179 23.11 26.22 1.27
CA THR A 179 21.82 25.54 1.16
C THR A 179 20.75 26.45 1.74
N TYR A 180 19.71 26.77 0.98
CA TYR A 180 18.30 26.54 1.39
C TYR A 180 17.36 26.83 0.21
N GLY A 181 16.29 26.03 0.09
CA GLY A 181 15.53 25.93 -1.15
C GLY A 181 14.44 26.99 -1.37
N ASN A 182 13.97 27.02 -2.62
CA ASN A 182 12.69 27.55 -3.10
C ASN A 182 12.41 29.04 -2.90
N LEU A 183 12.51 29.80 -4.00
CA LEU A 183 11.33 30.46 -4.52
C LEU A 183 11.33 30.50 -6.06
N SER A 184 10.34 29.86 -6.67
CA SER A 184 10.20 29.76 -8.12
C SER A 184 9.07 30.68 -8.61
N MET A 185 9.38 31.81 -9.25
CA MET A 185 8.54 32.43 -10.28
C MET A 185 9.22 33.64 -10.95
N ILE A 186 10.24 33.37 -11.77
CA ILE A 186 10.54 34.18 -12.96
C ILE A 186 10.54 33.22 -14.14
N SER A 187 10.00 33.64 -15.28
CA SER A 187 9.91 32.82 -16.49
C SER A 187 11.30 32.36 -16.93
N ILE A 188 11.54 31.04 -16.91
CA ILE A 188 12.74 30.45 -17.48
C ILE A 188 12.66 30.61 -18.99
N VAL A 189 13.23 31.71 -19.49
CA VAL A 189 13.81 31.73 -20.84
C VAL A 189 14.84 30.61 -20.83
N LYS A 190 14.57 29.52 -21.56
CA LYS A 190 15.55 28.44 -21.72
C LYS A 190 16.80 29.08 -22.35
N GLN A 191 17.88 29.16 -21.59
CA GLN A 191 19.22 29.26 -22.16
C GLN A 191 19.33 28.12 -23.18
N PRO A 192 19.76 28.38 -24.43
CA PRO A 192 19.94 27.30 -25.39
C PRO A 192 20.93 26.28 -24.81
N HIS A 193 20.68 25.00 -25.04
CA HIS A 193 21.62 23.96 -24.65
C HIS A 193 22.96 24.21 -25.34
N ARG A 194 24.06 24.01 -24.62
CA ARG A 194 25.40 24.22 -25.18
C ARG A 194 25.62 23.22 -26.32
N GLU A 195 25.73 23.74 -27.54
CA GLU A 195 26.21 22.97 -28.68
C GLU A 195 27.64 22.48 -28.41
N ILE A 196 27.89 21.22 -28.70
CA ILE A 196 29.17 20.54 -28.48
C ILE A 196 29.52 19.68 -29.70
N SER A 197 30.81 19.63 -30.01
CA SER A 197 31.42 18.72 -30.97
C SER A 197 32.57 17.96 -30.31
N GLU A 198 33.06 16.89 -30.95
CA GLU A 198 34.19 16.09 -30.45
C GLU A 198 35.45 16.96 -30.26
N GLU A 199 35.72 17.87 -31.20
CA GLU A 199 36.84 18.83 -31.15
C GLU A 199 36.66 19.84 -30.01
N SER A 200 35.44 20.36 -29.81
CA SER A 200 35.13 21.33 -28.75
C SER A 200 35.32 20.77 -27.33
N LEU A 201 35.34 19.44 -27.20
CA LEU A 201 35.55 18.71 -25.96
C LEU A 201 36.96 18.10 -25.87
N GLY A 202 37.74 18.10 -26.95
CA GLY A 202 39.05 17.45 -27.01
C GLY A 202 38.94 15.92 -26.85
N LEU A 203 37.96 15.31 -27.53
CA LEU A 203 37.83 13.86 -27.56
C LEU A 203 38.83 13.24 -28.56
N GLU A 204 39.37 12.09 -28.19
CA GLU A 204 40.32 11.32 -28.99
C GLU A 204 39.82 9.87 -29.16
N PRO A 205 40.29 9.14 -30.19
CA PRO A 205 40.15 7.69 -30.27
C PRO A 205 40.76 6.98 -29.04
N LEU A 206 40.19 5.84 -28.65
CA LEU A 206 40.64 5.06 -27.49
C LEU A 206 42.09 4.57 -27.63
N SER A 207 42.85 4.68 -26.53
CA SER A 207 44.19 4.08 -26.43
C SER A 207 44.13 2.55 -26.40
N ASN A 208 45.27 1.92 -26.71
CA ASN A 208 45.46 0.46 -26.56
C ASN A 208 45.18 -0.03 -25.12
N GLU A 209 45.43 0.82 -24.11
CA GLU A 209 45.17 0.51 -22.70
C GLU A 209 43.67 0.47 -22.39
N LEU A 210 42.89 1.43 -22.92
CA LEU A 210 41.45 1.43 -22.78
C LEU A 210 40.80 0.30 -23.58
N HIS A 211 41.30 0.01 -24.80
CA HIS A 211 40.89 -1.18 -25.56
C HIS A 211 41.15 -2.47 -24.77
N LYS A 212 42.26 -2.58 -24.03
CA LYS A 212 42.52 -3.71 -23.14
C LYS A 212 41.52 -3.75 -21.97
N TYR A 213 41.27 -2.62 -21.30
CA TYR A 213 40.29 -2.52 -20.20
C TYR A 213 38.87 -2.98 -20.62
N PHE A 214 38.45 -2.72 -21.86
CA PHE A 214 37.18 -3.21 -22.40
C PHE A 214 37.23 -4.69 -22.81
N SER A 215 38.34 -5.15 -23.39
CA SER A 215 38.57 -6.57 -23.73
C SER A 215 38.56 -7.47 -22.48
N GLU A 216 39.14 -7.01 -21.36
CA GLU A 216 39.05 -7.63 -20.03
C GLU A 216 37.60 -7.74 -19.49
N ARG A 217 36.63 -7.08 -20.15
CA ARG A 217 35.19 -7.08 -19.83
C ARG A 217 34.33 -7.70 -20.94
N MET A 218 34.97 -8.45 -21.85
CA MET A 218 34.35 -9.10 -23.01
C MET A 218 33.68 -8.13 -24.00
N ILE A 219 34.10 -6.85 -24.02
CA ILE A 219 33.58 -5.84 -24.95
C ILE A 219 34.59 -5.61 -26.09
N SER A 220 34.12 -5.78 -27.32
CA SER A 220 34.91 -5.74 -28.54
C SER A 220 35.20 -4.32 -29.06
N GLY A 221 36.26 -4.19 -29.86
CA GLY A 221 36.59 -2.95 -30.57
C GLY A 221 35.57 -2.53 -31.64
N GLU A 222 34.68 -3.44 -32.09
CA GLU A 222 33.59 -3.11 -33.00
C GLU A 222 32.44 -2.43 -32.22
N THR A 223 31.99 -3.04 -31.13
CA THR A 223 30.97 -2.48 -30.23
C THR A 223 31.36 -1.08 -29.75
N LEU A 224 32.58 -0.89 -29.26
CA LEU A 224 33.09 0.43 -28.83
C LEU A 224 33.00 1.49 -29.93
N ARG A 225 33.33 1.12 -31.18
CA ARG A 225 33.27 2.01 -32.34
C ARG A 225 31.83 2.34 -32.74
N ARG A 226 30.93 1.35 -32.76
CA ARG A 226 29.50 1.58 -33.10
C ARG A 226 28.77 2.41 -32.04
N ASN A 227 29.25 2.35 -30.79
CA ASN A 227 28.72 3.09 -29.65
C ASN A 227 29.45 4.43 -29.38
N SER A 228 30.33 4.86 -30.30
CA SER A 228 31.13 6.10 -30.22
C SER A 228 31.83 6.30 -28.87
N VAL A 229 32.39 5.23 -28.29
CA VAL A 229 33.17 5.30 -27.06
C VAL A 229 34.54 5.89 -27.37
N MET A 230 34.85 7.03 -26.75
CA MET A 230 36.07 7.81 -26.97
C MET A 230 36.88 7.94 -25.67
N GLN A 231 38.02 8.62 -25.72
CA GLN A 231 38.73 9.09 -24.53
C GLN A 231 38.83 10.61 -24.50
N ARG A 232 39.16 11.16 -23.33
CA ARG A 232 39.61 12.55 -23.16
C ARG A 232 40.86 12.57 -22.28
N ARG A 233 41.83 13.43 -22.59
CA ARG A 233 43.05 13.60 -21.80
C ARG A 233 42.97 14.82 -20.87
N TYR A 234 43.52 14.67 -19.67
CA TYR A 234 43.66 15.71 -18.66
C TYR A 234 45.13 15.76 -18.21
N GLY A 235 45.90 16.69 -18.79
CA GLY A 235 47.36 16.70 -18.65
C GLY A 235 48.02 15.50 -19.33
N GLU A 236 49.28 15.25 -19.01
CA GLU A 236 50.12 14.27 -19.72
C GLU A 236 49.78 12.81 -19.40
N ASN A 237 49.34 12.52 -18.16
CA ASN A 237 49.26 11.15 -17.62
C ASN A 237 47.85 10.66 -17.24
N GLN A 238 46.77 11.43 -17.47
CA GLN A 238 45.41 11.02 -17.12
C GLN A 238 44.49 10.98 -18.36
N SER A 239 44.21 9.77 -18.85
CA SER A 239 43.17 9.52 -19.86
C SER A 239 41.89 9.02 -19.17
N VAL A 240 40.73 9.52 -19.60
CA VAL A 240 39.42 9.13 -19.06
C VAL A 240 38.51 8.64 -20.19
N ILE A 241 37.61 7.70 -19.89
CA ILE A 241 36.63 7.18 -20.85
C ILE A 241 35.55 8.24 -21.08
N ALA A 242 35.14 8.44 -22.32
CA ALA A 242 34.08 9.35 -22.74
C ALA A 242 32.95 8.59 -23.45
N PHE A 243 31.77 8.59 -22.84
CA PHE A 243 30.52 8.06 -23.42
C PHE A 243 29.75 9.22 -24.06
N THR A 244 29.62 9.19 -25.38
CA THR A 244 29.03 10.26 -26.19
C THR A 244 27.54 10.01 -26.44
N TYR A 245 26.69 11.00 -26.17
CA TYR A 245 25.24 10.87 -26.28
C TYR A 245 24.77 11.56 -27.56
N TRP A 246 24.32 10.77 -28.53
CA TRP A 246 23.91 11.23 -29.85
C TRP A 246 22.38 11.26 -29.99
N ARG A 247 21.89 12.21 -30.79
CA ARG A 247 20.52 12.25 -31.31
C ARG A 247 20.57 12.69 -32.77
N GLU A 248 20.00 11.87 -33.64
CA GLU A 248 19.95 12.07 -35.10
C GLU A 248 21.31 12.39 -35.74
N GLY A 249 22.39 11.80 -35.20
CA GLY A 249 23.77 12.05 -35.64
C GLY A 249 24.40 13.35 -35.13
N VAL A 250 23.76 14.07 -34.20
CA VAL A 250 24.34 15.24 -33.51
C VAL A 250 24.75 14.87 -32.09
N LEU A 251 25.92 15.34 -31.63
CA LEU A 251 26.39 15.15 -30.27
C LEU A 251 25.63 16.09 -29.30
N VAL A 252 24.88 15.51 -28.37
CA VAL A 252 23.98 16.24 -27.46
C VAL A 252 24.56 16.35 -26.04
N SER A 253 25.24 15.32 -25.56
CA SER A 253 25.91 15.31 -24.26
C SER A 253 27.13 14.38 -24.25
N CYS A 254 27.99 14.50 -23.23
CA CYS A 254 29.09 13.57 -23.00
C CYS A 254 29.23 13.30 -21.49
N LYS A 255 29.34 12.03 -21.12
CA LYS A 255 29.54 11.55 -19.73
C LYS A 255 30.89 10.85 -19.65
N TYR A 256 31.68 11.22 -18.67
CA TYR A 256 33.04 10.72 -18.49
C TYR A 256 33.13 9.75 -17.32
N ARG A 257 34.14 8.89 -17.36
CA ARG A 257 34.50 7.97 -16.29
C ARG A 257 36.01 7.85 -16.16
N ASP A 258 36.52 7.99 -14.95
CA ASP A 258 37.93 7.70 -14.63
C ASP A 258 38.15 6.24 -14.18
N SER A 259 39.41 5.85 -14.04
CA SER A 259 39.83 4.52 -13.58
C SER A 259 39.37 4.20 -12.15
N THR A 260 39.17 5.22 -11.30
CA THR A 260 38.62 5.10 -9.94
C THR A 260 37.09 5.02 -9.87
N LYS A 261 36.41 5.00 -11.03
CA LYS A 261 34.94 4.95 -11.18
C LYS A 261 34.20 6.23 -10.76
N ASN A 262 34.86 7.40 -10.69
CA ASN A 262 34.13 8.66 -10.62
C ASN A 262 33.47 8.94 -11.98
N PHE A 263 32.30 9.61 -11.96
CA PHE A 263 31.57 10.00 -13.16
C PHE A 263 31.19 11.49 -13.11
N TRP A 264 31.23 12.16 -14.27
CA TRP A 264 30.70 13.51 -14.47
C TRP A 264 30.15 13.67 -15.90
N GLN A 265 29.37 14.70 -16.14
CA GLN A 265 28.70 14.96 -17.43
C GLN A 265 28.83 16.43 -17.83
N GLU A 266 28.91 16.71 -19.13
CA GLU A 266 29.03 18.09 -19.65
C GLU A 266 27.86 18.99 -19.20
N ILE A 267 28.20 20.13 -18.60
CA ILE A 267 27.25 21.05 -17.97
C ILE A 267 26.42 21.79 -19.04
N ASN A 268 25.14 22.05 -18.75
CA ASN A 268 24.15 22.71 -19.63
C ASN A 268 23.81 21.96 -20.93
N THR A 269 24.21 20.70 -21.07
CA THR A 269 23.75 19.78 -22.13
C THR A 269 22.34 19.26 -21.86
N GLU A 270 21.68 18.69 -22.88
CA GLU A 270 20.38 18.04 -22.70
C GLU A 270 20.55 16.60 -22.20
N LYS A 271 19.76 16.19 -21.20
CA LYS A 271 19.76 14.80 -20.73
C LYS A 271 18.93 13.92 -21.66
N ILE A 272 19.58 12.94 -22.29
CA ILE A 272 18.98 11.92 -23.14
C ILE A 272 19.52 10.52 -22.77
N PHE A 273 18.96 9.46 -23.34
CA PHE A 273 19.50 8.11 -23.22
C PHE A 273 20.83 7.94 -23.99
N TYR A 274 21.74 7.12 -23.48
CA TYR A 274 22.92 6.68 -24.24
C TYR A 274 22.48 5.65 -25.29
N GLY A 275 22.81 5.89 -26.56
CA GLY A 275 22.31 5.09 -27.68
C GLY A 275 20.89 5.41 -28.13
N LEU A 276 20.37 6.62 -27.89
CA LEU A 276 18.99 7.00 -28.25
C LEU A 276 18.61 6.67 -29.71
N ASP A 277 19.55 6.85 -30.65
CA ASP A 277 19.31 6.59 -32.07
C ASP A 277 19.11 5.08 -32.39
N ASP A 278 19.61 4.17 -31.55
CA ASP A 278 19.44 2.71 -31.74
C ASP A 278 17.99 2.24 -31.57
N ILE A 279 17.20 2.95 -30.77
CA ILE A 279 15.79 2.63 -30.51
C ILE A 279 14.82 3.43 -31.42
N LYS A 280 15.34 4.12 -32.45
CA LYS A 280 14.56 5.00 -33.33
C LYS A 280 13.57 4.22 -34.21
N GLY A 281 12.36 4.02 -33.68
CA GLY A 281 11.28 3.29 -34.35
C GLY A 281 11.17 1.82 -33.95
N ALA A 282 11.94 1.36 -32.95
CA ALA A 282 11.85 0.01 -32.42
C ALA A 282 10.53 -0.22 -31.65
N SER A 283 9.95 -1.41 -31.81
CA SER A 283 8.74 -1.87 -31.10
C SER A 283 9.05 -2.66 -29.82
N ASP A 284 10.28 -3.18 -29.70
CA ASP A 284 10.84 -3.83 -28.51
C ASP A 284 12.18 -3.15 -28.18
N ILE A 285 12.36 -2.72 -26.93
CA ILE A 285 13.56 -2.00 -26.47
C ILE A 285 14.02 -2.51 -25.11
N ILE A 286 15.32 -2.45 -24.86
CA ILE A 286 15.93 -2.78 -23.56
C ILE A 286 16.44 -1.49 -22.91
N ILE A 287 16.17 -1.31 -21.62
CA ILE A 287 16.69 -0.21 -20.80
C ILE A 287 17.55 -0.79 -19.67
N VAL A 288 18.83 -0.47 -19.68
CA VAL A 288 19.82 -0.83 -18.64
C VAL A 288 20.19 0.37 -17.78
N GLU A 289 20.90 0.14 -16.67
CA GLU A 289 21.40 1.22 -15.82
C GLU A 289 22.68 1.87 -16.36
N GLY A 290 23.77 1.11 -16.55
CA GLY A 290 25.07 1.64 -16.94
C GLY A 290 25.35 1.65 -18.46
N GLU A 291 26.24 2.54 -18.89
CA GLU A 291 26.76 2.53 -20.27
C GLU A 291 27.50 1.22 -20.60
N MET A 292 28.20 0.66 -19.60
CA MET A 292 28.88 -0.64 -19.68
C MET A 292 27.92 -1.79 -19.98
N ASP A 293 26.72 -1.74 -19.42
CA ASP A 293 25.67 -2.74 -19.65
C ASP A 293 25.10 -2.63 -21.04
N LYS A 294 24.98 -1.41 -21.58
CA LYS A 294 24.51 -1.17 -22.96
C LYS A 294 25.48 -1.75 -24.00
N LEU A 295 26.79 -1.62 -23.75
CA LEU A 295 27.84 -2.29 -24.51
C LEU A 295 27.74 -3.83 -24.36
N SER A 296 27.46 -4.32 -23.15
CA SER A 296 27.35 -5.76 -22.87
C SER A 296 26.12 -6.41 -23.54
N MET A 297 25.01 -5.68 -23.65
CA MET A 297 23.83 -6.10 -24.40
C MET A 297 24.12 -6.24 -25.89
N GLU A 298 24.96 -5.36 -26.46
CA GLU A 298 25.32 -5.45 -27.88
C GLU A 298 26.21 -6.67 -28.18
N GLU A 299 27.10 -7.07 -27.28
CA GLU A 299 27.85 -8.34 -27.37
C GLU A 299 26.93 -9.57 -27.26
N ALA A 300 25.81 -9.46 -26.54
CA ALA A 300 24.72 -10.45 -26.57
C ALA A 300 23.86 -10.39 -27.84
N GLY A 301 24.06 -9.39 -28.71
CA GLY A 301 23.37 -9.19 -29.99
C GLY A 301 22.23 -8.16 -29.97
N PHE A 302 21.91 -7.57 -28.81
CA PHE A 302 20.82 -6.59 -28.67
C PHE A 302 21.29 -5.17 -28.98
N LYS A 303 21.11 -4.75 -30.22
CA LYS A 303 21.39 -3.36 -30.64
C LYS A 303 20.31 -2.37 -30.17
N ASN A 304 19.08 -2.84 -29.95
CA ASN A 304 17.91 -2.07 -29.46
C ASN A 304 17.95 -1.75 -27.95
N CYS A 305 19.14 -1.44 -27.41
CA CYS A 305 19.36 -1.19 -26.00
C CYS A 305 19.78 0.28 -25.73
N VAL A 306 19.37 0.84 -24.58
CA VAL A 306 19.79 2.16 -24.09
C VAL A 306 20.14 2.14 -22.61
N SER A 307 21.09 2.99 -22.17
CA SER A 307 21.32 3.23 -20.72
C SER A 307 20.80 4.60 -20.28
N VAL A 308 20.36 4.69 -19.02
CA VAL A 308 19.94 5.96 -18.41
C VAL A 308 21.15 6.88 -18.18
N PRO A 309 21.01 8.22 -18.34
CA PRO A 309 22.11 9.14 -18.08
C PRO A 309 22.41 9.25 -16.57
N ASP A 310 21.36 9.32 -15.75
CA ASP A 310 21.41 9.41 -14.29
C ASP A 310 21.15 8.04 -13.65
N GLY A 311 22.08 7.56 -12.82
CA GLY A 311 21.95 6.28 -12.10
C GLY A 311 20.79 6.24 -11.08
N ALA A 312 20.60 5.07 -10.48
CA ALA A 312 19.45 4.72 -9.65
C ALA A 312 19.14 5.72 -8.51
N PRO A 313 17.85 5.83 -8.11
CA PRO A 313 17.49 6.45 -6.84
C PRO A 313 17.79 5.48 -5.67
N PRO A 314 18.14 5.98 -4.47
CA PRO A 314 18.36 5.11 -3.31
C PRO A 314 17.09 4.43 -2.80
N LYS A 315 15.90 4.92 -3.21
CA LYS A 315 14.60 4.27 -3.04
C LYS A 315 13.56 4.84 -4.01
N VAL A 316 12.44 4.12 -4.15
CA VAL A 316 11.23 4.57 -4.86
C VAL A 316 10.61 5.78 -4.14
N SER A 317 9.98 6.68 -4.90
CA SER A 317 9.20 7.80 -4.37
C SER A 317 7.91 7.32 -3.72
N ASP A 318 7.69 7.66 -2.45
CA ASP A 318 6.41 7.43 -1.76
C ASP A 318 5.30 8.40 -2.23
N LYS A 319 5.64 9.36 -3.11
CA LYS A 319 4.74 10.35 -3.70
C LYS A 319 4.28 9.94 -5.10
N ASP A 320 3.07 10.38 -5.44
CA ASP A 320 2.49 10.36 -6.79
C ASP A 320 3.46 10.92 -7.84
N LEU A 321 3.18 10.61 -9.10
CA LEU A 321 3.98 11.11 -10.22
C LEU A 321 3.89 12.64 -10.33
N PRO A 322 5.03 13.35 -10.37
CA PRO A 322 5.02 14.77 -10.74
C PRO A 322 4.60 14.94 -12.21
N ALA A 323 4.07 16.11 -12.54
CA ALA A 323 3.88 16.51 -13.93
C ALA A 323 5.22 16.57 -14.68
N GLU A 324 5.19 16.38 -16.00
CA GLU A 324 6.39 16.18 -16.85
C GLU A 324 7.42 17.33 -16.71
N GLU A 325 6.94 18.58 -16.52
CA GLU A 325 7.79 19.77 -16.36
C GLU A 325 8.46 19.87 -14.97
N LYS A 326 8.03 19.05 -14.01
CA LYS A 326 8.49 19.04 -12.61
C LYS A 326 9.32 17.79 -12.28
N ASP A 327 9.41 16.84 -13.19
CA ASP A 327 10.04 15.53 -12.99
C ASP A 327 11.55 15.53 -13.29
N THR A 328 12.27 16.48 -12.70
CA THR A 328 13.63 16.86 -13.13
C THR A 328 14.68 15.74 -13.07
N LYS A 329 14.54 14.73 -12.19
CA LYS A 329 15.44 13.54 -12.20
C LYS A 329 15.21 12.64 -13.41
N TYR A 330 14.00 12.57 -13.95
CA TYR A 330 13.64 11.67 -15.04
C TYR A 330 13.33 12.41 -16.35
N GLN A 331 13.82 13.65 -16.46
CA GLN A 331 13.60 14.52 -17.63
C GLN A 331 14.04 13.87 -18.95
N TYR A 332 15.03 12.97 -18.91
CA TYR A 332 15.46 12.21 -20.09
C TYR A 332 14.35 11.34 -20.70
N LEU A 333 13.37 10.87 -19.91
CA LEU A 333 12.20 10.14 -20.42
C LEU A 333 11.30 11.06 -21.26
N TRP A 334 11.05 12.27 -20.77
CA TRP A 334 10.20 13.26 -21.44
C TRP A 334 10.90 13.85 -22.67
N ASN A 335 12.22 14.08 -22.59
CA ASN A 335 13.07 14.46 -23.71
C ASN A 335 13.17 13.39 -24.81
N CYS A 336 12.90 12.11 -24.50
CA CYS A 336 12.97 10.97 -25.43
C CYS A 336 11.58 10.34 -25.71
N LYS A 337 10.49 11.04 -25.35
CA LYS A 337 9.12 10.52 -25.34
C LYS A 337 8.66 9.92 -26.67
N GLU A 338 8.98 10.54 -27.80
CA GLU A 338 8.57 10.06 -29.13
C GLU A 338 9.31 8.80 -29.61
N TYR A 339 10.41 8.41 -28.95
CA TYR A 339 11.08 7.13 -29.13
C TYR A 339 10.36 6.07 -28.27
N LEU A 340 10.22 6.34 -26.96
CA LEU A 340 9.57 5.45 -25.97
C LEU A 340 8.08 5.17 -26.24
N LYS A 341 7.39 6.05 -26.98
CA LYS A 341 5.98 5.91 -27.36
C LYS A 341 5.75 4.85 -28.44
N LYS A 342 6.78 4.51 -29.23
CA LYS A 342 6.71 3.49 -30.30
C LYS A 342 7.00 2.07 -29.77
N ALA A 343 7.73 1.96 -28.66
CA ALA A 343 7.98 0.69 -28.01
C ALA A 343 6.68 0.09 -27.42
N SER A 344 6.24 -1.04 -27.96
CA SER A 344 5.17 -1.87 -27.39
C SER A 344 5.66 -2.74 -26.23
N ARG A 345 6.95 -3.15 -26.28
CA ARG A 345 7.63 -3.95 -25.26
C ARG A 345 8.87 -3.19 -24.78
N ILE A 346 9.04 -3.12 -23.46
CA ILE A 346 10.14 -2.43 -22.80
C ILE A 346 10.71 -3.38 -21.75
N ILE A 347 11.91 -3.92 -21.98
CA ILE A 347 12.60 -4.79 -21.04
C ILE A 347 13.45 -3.94 -20.10
N LEU A 348 13.12 -3.95 -18.81
CA LEU A 348 13.88 -3.27 -17.77
C LEU A 348 14.95 -4.22 -17.22
N ALA A 349 16.20 -3.93 -17.58
CA ALA A 349 17.42 -4.67 -17.29
C ALA A 349 18.36 -3.83 -16.41
N THR A 350 17.81 -3.23 -15.36
CA THR A 350 18.54 -2.47 -14.33
C THR A 350 19.33 -3.40 -13.40
N ASP A 351 20.18 -2.82 -12.55
CA ASP A 351 20.93 -3.54 -11.53
C ASP A 351 20.01 -4.38 -10.63
N GLY A 352 20.48 -5.56 -10.21
CA GLY A 352 19.76 -6.48 -9.33
C GLY A 352 19.69 -6.04 -7.87
N ASP A 353 20.36 -4.95 -7.50
CA ASP A 353 20.45 -4.43 -6.14
C ASP A 353 19.24 -3.51 -5.78
N PRO A 354 19.08 -3.10 -4.51
CA PRO A 354 17.91 -2.29 -4.11
C PRO A 354 17.77 -0.94 -4.84
N PRO A 355 18.86 -0.19 -5.13
CA PRO A 355 18.82 0.95 -6.05
C PRO A 355 18.30 0.60 -7.46
N GLY A 356 18.86 -0.41 -8.14
CA GLY A 356 18.43 -0.80 -9.49
C GLY A 356 16.98 -1.27 -9.53
N GLN A 357 16.55 -2.03 -8.52
CA GLN A 357 15.13 -2.38 -8.35
C GLN A 357 14.22 -1.16 -8.14
N ALA A 358 14.71 -0.11 -7.46
CA ALA A 358 13.98 1.14 -7.32
C ALA A 358 13.96 1.96 -8.63
N LEU A 359 15.02 1.91 -9.44
CA LEU A 359 15.05 2.48 -10.79
C LEU A 359 14.00 1.79 -11.69
N ALA A 360 13.92 0.45 -11.67
CA ALA A 360 12.94 -0.30 -12.45
C ALA A 360 11.49 0.07 -12.10
N GLU A 361 11.15 0.22 -10.80
CA GLU A 361 9.81 0.65 -10.37
C GLU A 361 9.51 2.11 -10.75
N GLU A 362 10.51 2.99 -10.73
CA GLU A 362 10.40 4.40 -11.15
C GLU A 362 10.30 4.56 -12.68
N LEU A 363 10.93 3.69 -13.46
CA LEU A 363 10.77 3.61 -14.92
C LEU A 363 9.39 3.02 -15.26
N ALA A 364 9.05 1.85 -14.73
CA ALA A 364 7.81 1.14 -15.04
C ALA A 364 6.55 1.97 -14.74
N ARG A 365 6.56 2.79 -13.66
CA ARG A 365 5.42 3.67 -13.35
C ARG A 365 5.23 4.83 -14.34
N ARG A 366 6.27 5.24 -15.08
CA ARG A 366 6.23 6.33 -16.08
C ARG A 366 6.02 5.82 -17.50
N LEU A 367 6.63 4.68 -17.82
CA LEU A 367 6.57 4.05 -19.13
C LEU A 367 5.26 3.27 -19.32
N GLY A 368 4.58 2.89 -18.23
CA GLY A 368 3.39 2.05 -18.24
C GLY A 368 3.76 0.60 -17.98
N ARG A 369 3.27 0.04 -16.85
CA ARG A 369 3.64 -1.30 -16.38
C ARG A 369 3.20 -2.39 -17.36
N GLU A 370 2.08 -2.16 -18.04
CA GLU A 370 1.50 -3.00 -19.08
C GLU A 370 2.38 -3.16 -20.33
N ARG A 371 3.34 -2.25 -20.55
CA ARG A 371 4.38 -2.36 -21.60
C ARG A 371 5.74 -2.77 -21.05
N CYS A 372 5.86 -3.01 -19.74
CA CYS A 372 7.14 -3.31 -19.09
C CYS A 372 7.30 -4.81 -18.80
N TRP A 373 8.52 -5.28 -19.04
CA TRP A 373 9.06 -6.54 -18.58
C TRP A 373 10.24 -6.26 -17.64
N ARG A 374 10.59 -7.19 -16.76
CA ARG A 374 11.73 -7.07 -15.84
C ARG A 374 12.59 -8.31 -15.90
N VAL A 375 13.89 -8.10 -16.07
CA VAL A 375 14.89 -9.16 -16.03
C VAL A 375 15.03 -9.70 -14.60
N ARG A 376 15.26 -11.01 -14.46
CA ARG A 376 15.84 -11.58 -13.25
C ARG A 376 17.24 -12.06 -13.59
N TRP A 377 18.25 -11.43 -13.01
CA TRP A 377 19.63 -11.88 -13.19
C TRP A 377 19.82 -13.29 -12.62
N PRO A 378 20.65 -14.14 -13.26
CA PRO A 378 20.83 -15.53 -12.85
C PRO A 378 21.49 -15.64 -11.46
N LYS A 379 21.33 -16.81 -10.83
CA LYS A 379 22.02 -17.12 -9.57
C LYS A 379 23.53 -17.28 -9.80
N LYS A 380 24.31 -16.71 -8.88
CA LYS A 380 25.77 -16.83 -8.77
C LYS A 380 26.16 -17.92 -7.76
N ASN A 381 25.34 -18.08 -6.73
CA ASN A 381 25.33 -19.20 -5.77
C ASN A 381 23.92 -19.32 -5.17
N ASP A 382 23.74 -20.07 -4.08
CA ASP A 382 22.41 -20.26 -3.47
C ASP A 382 21.75 -18.96 -2.98
N VAL A 383 22.56 -17.96 -2.59
CA VAL A 383 22.14 -16.71 -1.95
C VAL A 383 22.23 -15.52 -2.91
N GLU A 384 23.33 -15.40 -3.63
CA GLU A 384 23.65 -14.27 -4.50
C GLU A 384 23.20 -14.50 -5.95
N HIS A 385 22.81 -13.41 -6.60
CA HIS A 385 22.55 -13.33 -8.03
C HIS A 385 23.60 -12.42 -8.67
N PHE A 386 23.82 -12.54 -9.97
CA PHE A 386 24.68 -11.60 -10.70
C PHE A 386 24.08 -10.19 -10.65
N LYS A 387 24.95 -9.17 -10.58
CA LYS A 387 24.52 -7.78 -10.31
C LYS A 387 23.89 -7.11 -11.53
N ASP A 388 24.52 -7.25 -12.69
CA ASP A 388 24.27 -6.44 -13.88
C ASP A 388 24.61 -7.22 -15.17
N ALA A 389 24.43 -6.58 -16.33
CA ALA A 389 24.61 -7.24 -17.63
C ALA A 389 26.09 -7.53 -17.90
N ASN A 390 27.00 -6.64 -17.46
CA ASN A 390 28.43 -6.84 -17.64
C ASN A 390 28.96 -8.01 -16.80
N GLU A 391 28.50 -8.20 -15.56
CA GLU A 391 28.83 -9.40 -14.78
C GLU A 391 28.35 -10.68 -15.49
N VAL A 392 27.11 -10.74 -15.98
CA VAL A 392 26.60 -11.94 -16.68
C VAL A 392 27.41 -12.23 -17.96
N LEU A 393 27.74 -11.21 -18.74
CA LEU A 393 28.59 -11.35 -19.92
C LEU A 393 29.99 -11.88 -19.56
N MET A 394 30.62 -11.34 -18.51
CA MET A 394 31.97 -11.72 -18.11
C MET A 394 32.06 -13.15 -17.53
N PHE A 395 31.05 -13.59 -16.78
CA PHE A 395 31.10 -14.88 -16.07
C PHE A 395 30.37 -16.03 -16.77
N LEU A 396 29.29 -15.74 -17.52
CA LEU A 396 28.44 -16.76 -18.19
C LEU A 396 28.40 -16.62 -19.72
N GLY A 397 28.92 -15.51 -20.27
CA GLY A 397 29.03 -15.28 -21.71
C GLY A 397 27.75 -14.77 -22.40
N PRO A 398 27.87 -14.34 -23.67
CA PRO A 398 26.79 -13.64 -24.39
C PRO A 398 25.57 -14.52 -24.66
N GLY A 399 25.73 -15.85 -24.72
CA GLY A 399 24.62 -16.79 -24.91
C GLY A 399 23.66 -16.80 -23.72
N VAL A 400 24.18 -16.85 -22.50
CA VAL A 400 23.36 -16.84 -21.28
C VAL A 400 22.78 -15.45 -21.03
N LEU A 401 23.54 -14.38 -21.31
CA LEU A 401 22.98 -13.02 -21.27
C LEU A 401 21.78 -12.88 -22.23
N ARG A 402 21.84 -13.46 -23.43
CA ARG A 402 20.70 -13.48 -24.36
C ARG A 402 19.48 -14.22 -23.79
N GLU A 403 19.67 -15.43 -23.29
CA GLU A 403 18.59 -16.24 -22.69
C GLU A 403 17.90 -15.52 -21.52
N VAL A 404 18.68 -14.84 -20.67
CA VAL A 404 18.18 -14.08 -19.50
C VAL A 404 17.31 -12.88 -19.92
N ILE A 405 17.58 -12.26 -21.07
CA ILE A 405 16.82 -11.13 -21.60
C ILE A 405 15.58 -11.59 -22.37
N GLU A 406 15.70 -12.67 -23.15
CA GLU A 406 14.56 -13.27 -23.86
C GLU A 406 13.50 -13.78 -22.87
N ASN A 407 13.92 -14.38 -21.75
CA ASN A 407 13.06 -14.86 -20.66
C ASN A 407 12.69 -13.78 -19.61
N ALA A 408 12.84 -12.49 -19.91
CA ALA A 408 12.39 -11.43 -19.00
C ALA A 408 10.88 -11.59 -18.67
N GLU A 409 10.52 -11.41 -17.39
CA GLU A 409 9.14 -11.62 -16.91
C GLU A 409 8.28 -10.36 -17.09
N LEU A 410 6.95 -10.51 -17.19
CA LEU A 410 6.02 -9.38 -17.14
C LEU A 410 6.19 -8.57 -15.84
N TYR A 411 6.22 -7.23 -15.93
CA TYR A 411 6.37 -6.40 -14.75
C TYR A 411 5.12 -6.51 -13.86
N PRO A 412 5.25 -6.75 -12.53
CA PRO A 412 4.10 -6.96 -11.66
C PRO A 412 3.15 -5.75 -11.60
N ILE A 413 1.90 -6.00 -11.99
CA ILE A 413 0.79 -5.05 -11.96
C ILE A 413 0.04 -5.22 -10.63
N ARG A 414 -0.02 -4.15 -9.82
CA ARG A 414 -0.68 -4.19 -8.50
C ARG A 414 -2.18 -4.52 -8.66
N GLY A 415 -2.64 -5.57 -7.99
CA GLY A 415 -4.03 -6.03 -8.04
C GLY A 415 -4.35 -7.06 -9.13
N LEU A 416 -3.40 -7.37 -10.03
CA LEU A 416 -3.48 -8.49 -10.95
C LEU A 416 -2.54 -9.60 -10.47
N PHE A 417 -3.09 -10.78 -10.19
CA PHE A 417 -2.36 -11.93 -9.67
C PHE A 417 -2.66 -13.17 -10.51
N ASP A 418 -1.65 -14.01 -10.69
CA ASP A 418 -1.78 -15.32 -11.34
C ASP A 418 -2.38 -16.33 -10.35
N PHE A 419 -3.27 -17.22 -10.81
CA PHE A 419 -3.87 -18.26 -9.97
C PHE A 419 -2.83 -19.18 -9.32
N LYS A 420 -1.68 -19.41 -9.97
CA LYS A 420 -0.58 -20.22 -9.40
C LYS A 420 -0.06 -19.67 -8.06
N ASN A 421 -0.22 -18.37 -7.82
CA ASN A 421 0.19 -17.72 -6.58
C ASN A 421 -0.70 -18.11 -5.38
N PHE A 422 -1.89 -18.67 -5.63
CA PHE A 422 -2.89 -19.06 -4.63
C PHE A 422 -3.13 -20.58 -4.57
N PHE A 423 -2.36 -21.40 -5.31
CA PHE A 423 -2.57 -22.85 -5.31
C PHE A 423 -2.45 -23.46 -3.91
N VAL A 424 -1.53 -22.98 -3.07
CA VAL A 424 -1.40 -23.41 -1.67
C VAL A 424 -2.67 -23.11 -0.85
N ASP A 425 -3.30 -21.96 -1.05
CA ASP A 425 -4.55 -21.58 -0.37
C ASP A 425 -5.76 -22.40 -0.89
N ILE A 426 -5.76 -22.71 -2.19
CA ILE A 426 -6.80 -23.52 -2.85
C ILE A 426 -6.70 -24.98 -2.39
N ASP A 427 -5.50 -25.55 -2.32
CA ASP A 427 -5.23 -26.90 -1.81
C ASP A 427 -5.60 -26.97 -0.31
N ALA A 428 -5.22 -25.96 0.47
CA ALA A 428 -5.57 -25.86 1.90
C ALA A 428 -7.10 -25.85 2.12
N TYR A 429 -7.84 -25.11 1.28
CA TYR A 429 -9.30 -25.04 1.30
C TYR A 429 -9.96 -26.35 0.85
N TYR A 430 -9.46 -26.97 -0.22
CA TYR A 430 -9.96 -28.27 -0.72
C TYR A 430 -9.78 -29.39 0.31
N HIS A 431 -8.62 -29.41 0.98
CA HIS A 431 -8.29 -30.39 2.02
C HIS A 431 -8.83 -30.04 3.42
N GLN A 432 -9.56 -28.92 3.57
CA GLN A 432 -10.19 -28.47 4.84
C GLN A 432 -9.21 -28.36 6.01
N THR A 433 -8.02 -27.81 5.73
CA THR A 433 -6.88 -27.77 6.67
C THR A 433 -6.88 -26.57 7.62
N LEU A 434 -7.71 -25.56 7.37
CA LEU A 434 -7.81 -24.34 8.17
C LEU A 434 -8.83 -24.46 9.31
N GLY A 435 -9.81 -25.37 9.18
CA GLY A 435 -10.78 -25.74 10.21
C GLY A 435 -12.03 -24.85 10.28
N TYR A 436 -12.33 -24.08 9.24
CA TYR A 436 -13.49 -23.16 9.17
C TYR A 436 -14.06 -23.00 7.74
N GLU A 437 -13.67 -23.85 6.81
CA GLU A 437 -14.07 -23.84 5.39
C GLU A 437 -15.58 -24.08 5.18
N LEU A 438 -16.21 -24.78 6.12
CA LEU A 438 -17.66 -25.03 6.19
C LEU A 438 -18.39 -24.00 7.09
N GLY A 439 -17.69 -22.99 7.60
CA GLY A 439 -18.17 -22.06 8.62
C GLY A 439 -18.18 -22.68 10.03
N VAL A 440 -18.49 -21.84 11.03
CA VAL A 440 -18.62 -22.26 12.43
C VAL A 440 -20.09 -22.47 12.80
N SER A 441 -20.38 -23.62 13.40
CA SER A 441 -21.71 -23.97 13.95
C SER A 441 -22.23 -22.90 14.92
N THR A 442 -23.52 -22.58 14.77
CA THR A 442 -24.26 -21.58 15.55
C THR A 442 -24.55 -22.00 16.98
N GLY A 443 -24.45 -23.30 17.26
CA GLY A 443 -24.89 -23.92 18.50
C GLY A 443 -26.12 -24.81 18.36
N TRP A 444 -26.99 -24.52 17.38
CA TRP A 444 -28.34 -25.10 17.24
C TRP A 444 -28.43 -25.99 15.99
N ARG A 445 -28.80 -27.27 16.17
CA ARG A 445 -28.93 -28.26 15.08
C ARG A 445 -29.92 -27.80 14.00
N ALA A 446 -31.01 -27.16 14.42
CA ALA A 446 -32.06 -26.67 13.51
C ALA A 446 -31.57 -25.53 12.60
N LEU A 447 -30.56 -24.76 13.03
CA LEU A 447 -30.02 -23.63 12.27
C LEU A 447 -28.74 -23.99 11.51
N ASP A 448 -27.90 -24.90 12.02
CA ASP A 448 -26.63 -25.30 11.39
C ASP A 448 -26.80 -25.92 9.99
N GLN A 449 -28.00 -26.39 9.62
CA GLN A 449 -28.31 -26.83 8.24
C GLN A 449 -28.60 -25.66 7.28
N LEU A 450 -28.95 -24.49 7.81
CA LEU A 450 -29.39 -23.30 7.06
C LEU A 450 -28.35 -22.19 7.06
N TYR A 451 -27.56 -22.05 8.13
CA TYR A 451 -26.60 -20.96 8.29
C TYR A 451 -25.48 -21.34 9.27
N ASN A 452 -24.23 -21.24 8.82
CA ASN A 452 -23.03 -21.31 9.66
C ASN A 452 -22.25 -19.99 9.56
N VAL A 453 -21.44 -19.67 10.58
CA VAL A 453 -20.79 -18.37 10.72
C VAL A 453 -19.39 -18.37 10.09
N VAL A 454 -19.22 -17.66 8.98
CA VAL A 454 -17.94 -17.60 8.23
C VAL A 454 -17.12 -16.35 8.59
N PRO A 455 -15.83 -16.49 8.96
CA PRO A 455 -14.89 -15.37 9.07
C PRO A 455 -14.93 -14.44 7.85
N GLY A 456 -15.25 -13.16 8.06
CA GLY A 456 -15.21 -12.13 7.03
C GLY A 456 -16.46 -11.97 6.13
N GLU A 457 -17.53 -12.73 6.38
CA GLU A 457 -18.84 -12.47 5.77
C GLU A 457 -19.64 -11.37 6.53
N LEU A 458 -20.61 -10.77 5.84
CA LEU A 458 -21.55 -9.79 6.40
C LEU A 458 -22.97 -10.38 6.49
N THR A 459 -23.47 -10.57 7.71
CA THR A 459 -24.83 -11.04 7.99
C THR A 459 -25.71 -9.88 8.44
N VAL A 460 -26.77 -9.59 7.69
CA VAL A 460 -27.79 -8.61 8.09
C VAL A 460 -28.89 -9.31 8.87
N VAL A 461 -29.24 -8.78 10.04
CA VAL A 461 -30.30 -9.31 10.92
C VAL A 461 -31.43 -8.29 11.01
N THR A 462 -32.67 -8.74 10.75
CA THR A 462 -33.87 -7.90 10.85
C THR A 462 -35.02 -8.65 11.54
N GLY A 463 -36.18 -8.00 11.62
CA GLY A 463 -37.32 -8.39 12.45
C GLY A 463 -37.94 -7.17 13.13
N VAL A 464 -39.24 -7.24 13.42
CA VAL A 464 -40.02 -6.15 14.02
C VAL A 464 -39.43 -5.65 15.36
N PRO A 465 -39.72 -4.41 15.79
CA PRO A 465 -39.33 -3.94 17.13
C PRO A 465 -39.82 -4.91 18.21
N ASN A 466 -38.97 -5.20 19.20
CA ASN A 466 -39.20 -6.20 20.25
C ASN A 466 -39.49 -7.64 19.71
N SER A 467 -38.73 -8.11 18.70
CA SER A 467 -38.75 -9.51 18.24
C SER A 467 -37.63 -10.40 18.82
N GLY A 468 -36.68 -9.83 19.57
CA GLY A 468 -35.56 -10.57 20.19
C GLY A 468 -34.25 -10.60 19.40
N LYS A 469 -34.09 -9.83 18.31
CA LYS A 469 -32.87 -9.77 17.47
C LYS A 469 -31.55 -9.78 18.27
N SER A 470 -31.35 -8.79 19.14
CA SER A 470 -30.13 -8.63 19.95
C SER A 470 -29.95 -9.77 20.96
N GLU A 471 -31.06 -10.30 21.50
CA GLU A 471 -31.05 -11.39 22.47
C GLU A 471 -30.62 -12.72 21.83
N TRP A 472 -31.07 -12.96 20.59
CA TRP A 472 -30.66 -14.08 19.76
C TRP A 472 -29.20 -13.95 19.28
N ILE A 473 -28.75 -12.73 18.93
CA ILE A 473 -27.33 -12.47 18.62
C ILE A 473 -26.47 -12.75 19.86
N ASP A 474 -26.80 -12.20 21.03
CA ASP A 474 -26.06 -12.49 22.28
C ASP A 474 -25.93 -14.00 22.53
N ALA A 475 -27.00 -14.77 22.30
CA ALA A 475 -26.97 -16.23 22.45
C ALA A 475 -26.07 -16.93 21.42
N LEU A 476 -26.10 -16.50 20.15
CA LEU A 476 -25.20 -16.99 19.10
C LEU A 476 -23.73 -16.72 19.47
N LEU A 477 -23.39 -15.52 19.97
CA LEU A 477 -22.03 -15.18 20.37
C LEU A 477 -21.55 -16.01 21.56
N CYS A 478 -22.41 -16.24 22.55
CA CYS A 478 -22.11 -17.15 23.67
C CYS A 478 -21.84 -18.58 23.17
N ASN A 479 -22.59 -19.07 22.19
CA ASN A 479 -22.35 -20.40 21.59
C ASN A 479 -21.03 -20.47 20.81
N LEU A 480 -20.72 -19.45 19.99
CA LEU A 480 -19.46 -19.38 19.24
C LEU A 480 -18.26 -19.30 20.18
N ASN A 481 -18.31 -18.48 21.22
CA ASN A 481 -17.26 -18.42 22.23
C ASN A 481 -17.10 -19.77 22.96
N ARG A 482 -18.20 -20.40 23.38
CA ARG A 482 -18.20 -21.70 24.07
C ARG A 482 -17.70 -22.86 23.20
N ARG A 483 -17.83 -22.78 21.86
CA ARG A 483 -17.39 -23.83 20.91
C ARG A 483 -15.98 -23.63 20.36
N VAL A 484 -15.58 -22.40 20.03
CA VAL A 484 -14.33 -22.10 19.30
C VAL A 484 -13.53 -20.92 19.89
N GLY A 485 -13.85 -20.47 21.10
CA GLY A 485 -13.09 -19.42 21.81
C GLY A 485 -13.17 -18.03 21.19
N TRP A 486 -14.12 -17.78 20.28
CA TRP A 486 -14.23 -16.52 19.55
C TRP A 486 -14.45 -15.31 20.47
N LYS A 487 -13.87 -14.17 20.08
CA LYS A 487 -13.95 -12.88 20.77
C LYS A 487 -14.64 -11.84 19.90
N PHE A 488 -15.29 -10.86 20.53
CA PHE A 488 -16.26 -9.99 19.86
C PHE A 488 -16.14 -8.52 20.26
N ALA A 489 -16.46 -7.63 19.32
CA ALA A 489 -16.74 -6.22 19.63
C ALA A 489 -18.22 -5.89 19.44
N PHE A 490 -18.79 -5.14 20.39
CA PHE A 490 -20.15 -4.60 20.31
C PHE A 490 -20.12 -3.09 20.08
N CYS A 491 -20.62 -2.65 18.92
CA CYS A 491 -21.13 -1.30 18.73
C CYS A 491 -22.65 -1.34 19.01
N SER A 492 -23.03 -1.38 20.29
CA SER A 492 -24.44 -1.33 20.71
C SER A 492 -24.71 -0.12 21.58
N MET A 493 -25.61 0.74 21.11
CA MET A 493 -25.96 2.01 21.76
C MET A 493 -27.24 1.89 22.61
N GLU A 494 -28.24 1.11 22.16
CA GLU A 494 -29.49 0.89 22.92
C GLU A 494 -29.26 0.21 24.28
N ASN A 495 -28.39 -0.82 24.36
CA ASN A 495 -28.19 -1.57 25.59
C ASN A 495 -27.20 -0.84 26.53
N ARG A 496 -27.64 -0.49 27.74
CA ARG A 496 -26.77 0.01 28.82
C ARG A 496 -25.80 -1.09 29.28
N VAL A 497 -24.55 -0.73 29.60
CA VAL A 497 -23.46 -1.67 29.96
C VAL A 497 -23.92 -2.75 30.96
N ARG A 498 -24.51 -2.32 32.08
CA ARG A 498 -25.00 -3.21 33.15
C ARG A 498 -26.11 -4.18 32.69
N GLU A 499 -26.96 -3.75 31.76
CA GLU A 499 -28.09 -4.54 31.26
C GLU A 499 -27.64 -5.54 30.18
N HIS A 500 -26.64 -5.18 29.38
CA HIS A 500 -26.00 -6.10 28.43
C HIS A 500 -25.13 -7.15 29.13
N ALA A 501 -24.30 -6.72 30.09
CA ALA A 501 -23.50 -7.64 30.92
C ALA A 501 -24.38 -8.67 31.63
N ARG A 502 -25.52 -8.24 32.21
CA ARG A 502 -26.54 -9.13 32.79
C ARG A 502 -27.01 -10.20 31.79
N LYS A 503 -27.46 -9.77 30.61
CA LYS A 503 -27.95 -10.66 29.53
C LYS A 503 -26.91 -11.69 29.08
N LEU A 504 -25.64 -11.33 29.05
CA LEU A 504 -24.55 -12.22 28.64
C LEU A 504 -24.18 -13.21 29.76
N LEU A 505 -24.13 -12.75 31.01
CA LEU A 505 -23.89 -13.59 32.20
C LEU A 505 -24.97 -14.66 32.38
N GLU A 506 -26.24 -14.31 32.21
CA GLU A 506 -27.37 -15.24 32.33
C GLU A 506 -27.25 -16.40 31.31
N LYS A 507 -26.85 -16.10 30.07
CA LYS A 507 -26.60 -17.10 28.99
C LYS A 507 -25.32 -17.91 29.18
N HIS A 508 -24.35 -17.37 29.93
CA HIS A 508 -23.08 -18.04 30.22
C HIS A 508 -23.22 -19.02 31.38
N VAL A 509 -23.67 -18.51 32.53
CA VAL A 509 -23.81 -19.20 33.82
C VAL A 509 -25.06 -20.08 33.87
N ARG A 510 -26.07 -19.81 33.03
CA ARG A 510 -27.36 -20.53 32.96
C ARG A 510 -28.22 -20.40 34.22
N LYS A 511 -28.08 -19.28 34.92
CA LYS A 511 -28.87 -18.89 36.09
C LYS A 511 -29.34 -17.44 35.94
N PRO A 512 -30.50 -17.06 36.51
CA PRO A 512 -30.95 -15.67 36.50
C PRO A 512 -30.00 -14.78 37.32
N PHE A 513 -29.83 -13.53 36.91
CA PHE A 513 -29.02 -12.55 37.66
C PHE A 513 -29.78 -11.96 38.85
N PHE A 514 -31.11 -12.08 38.88
CA PHE A 514 -31.97 -11.61 39.97
C PHE A 514 -33.03 -12.64 40.35
N ASP A 515 -33.21 -12.79 41.65
CA ASP A 515 -34.24 -13.50 42.40
C ASP A 515 -35.58 -12.72 42.43
N VAL A 516 -36.09 -12.32 41.26
CA VAL A 516 -37.38 -11.61 41.11
C VAL A 516 -38.15 -11.99 39.84
N ARG A 517 -39.46 -12.29 39.95
CA ARG A 517 -40.54 -12.49 38.93
C ARG A 517 -40.26 -13.36 37.70
N TYR A 518 -39.17 -13.12 36.99
CA TYR A 518 -38.65 -13.99 35.92
C TYR A 518 -37.66 -15.02 36.48
N GLY A 519 -37.02 -14.73 37.62
CA GLY A 519 -36.03 -15.59 38.27
C GLY A 519 -36.59 -16.60 39.29
N ASP A 520 -37.79 -16.37 39.83
CA ASP A 520 -38.35 -17.06 41.02
C ASP A 520 -38.47 -18.61 40.93
N SER A 521 -38.17 -19.20 39.76
CA SER A 521 -38.23 -20.64 39.50
C SER A 521 -36.86 -21.34 39.51
N ILE A 522 -35.75 -20.60 39.53
CA ILE A 522 -34.38 -21.14 39.48
C ILE A 522 -33.48 -20.36 40.46
N GLU A 523 -32.55 -21.06 41.11
CA GLU A 523 -31.55 -20.41 41.96
C GLU A 523 -30.72 -19.39 41.17
N ARG A 524 -30.63 -18.17 41.73
CA ARG A 524 -29.82 -17.06 41.20
C ARG A 524 -28.33 -17.42 41.15
N MET A 525 -27.59 -16.87 40.19
CA MET A 525 -26.13 -17.00 40.16
C MET A 525 -25.48 -16.53 41.47
N SER A 526 -24.49 -17.29 41.94
CA SER A 526 -23.74 -17.00 43.17
C SER A 526 -22.81 -15.79 42.99
N ARG A 527 -22.15 -15.35 44.07
CA ARG A 527 -21.17 -14.25 44.00
C ARG A 527 -19.91 -14.70 43.24
N GLU A 528 -19.52 -15.95 43.43
CA GLU A 528 -18.37 -16.61 42.84
C GLU A 528 -18.59 -16.78 41.34
N GLU A 529 -19.73 -17.35 40.93
CA GLU A 529 -20.16 -17.45 39.53
C GLU A 529 -20.23 -16.07 38.84
N LEU A 530 -20.61 -15.02 39.58
CA LEU A 530 -20.64 -13.64 39.08
C LEU A 530 -19.24 -13.04 38.89
N GLU A 531 -18.28 -13.27 39.79
CA GLU A 531 -16.90 -12.80 39.60
C GLU A 531 -16.18 -13.56 38.47
N GLU A 532 -16.35 -14.88 38.39
CA GLU A 532 -15.84 -15.70 37.28
C GLU A 532 -16.44 -15.25 35.93
N GLY A 533 -17.75 -15.01 35.89
CA GLY A 533 -18.44 -14.48 34.72
C GLY A 533 -17.94 -13.10 34.28
N LYS A 534 -17.49 -12.23 35.20
CA LYS A 534 -16.85 -10.94 34.83
C LYS A 534 -15.49 -11.13 34.16
N VAL A 535 -14.69 -12.11 34.59
CA VAL A 535 -13.42 -12.45 33.92
C VAL A 535 -13.70 -12.91 32.50
N TRP A 536 -14.65 -13.83 32.32
CA TRP A 536 -15.09 -14.29 31.00
C TRP A 536 -15.60 -13.15 30.11
N LEU A 537 -16.41 -12.23 30.64
CA LEU A 537 -16.88 -11.05 29.90
C LEU A 537 -15.70 -10.20 29.39
N ASN A 538 -14.74 -9.89 30.26
CA ASN A 538 -13.58 -9.05 29.95
C ASN A 538 -12.62 -9.70 28.94
N GLU A 539 -12.52 -11.04 28.93
CA GLU A 539 -11.73 -11.76 27.94
C GLU A 539 -12.44 -11.97 26.61
N THR A 540 -13.77 -11.89 26.57
CA THR A 540 -14.58 -12.25 25.38
C THR A 540 -15.12 -11.03 24.62
N PHE A 541 -15.58 -9.98 25.33
CA PHE A 541 -16.36 -8.90 24.74
C PHE A 541 -15.76 -7.52 24.97
N TYR A 542 -15.63 -6.76 23.88
CA TYR A 542 -15.10 -5.40 23.87
C TYR A 542 -16.20 -4.41 23.44
N LEU A 543 -16.34 -3.29 24.15
CA LEU A 543 -17.43 -2.33 23.91
C LEU A 543 -16.93 -1.12 23.11
N ILE A 544 -17.58 -0.84 21.98
CA ILE A 544 -17.42 0.39 21.19
C ILE A 544 -18.62 1.28 21.53
N ARG A 545 -18.37 2.39 22.25
CA ARG A 545 -19.39 3.33 22.71
C ARG A 545 -18.92 4.77 22.50
N CYS A 546 -19.83 5.66 22.11
CA CYS A 546 -19.57 7.10 22.19
C CYS A 546 -19.92 7.56 23.62
N GLU A 547 -19.04 8.35 24.24
CA GLU A 547 -19.26 8.93 25.58
C GLU A 547 -19.77 10.38 25.53
N ASN A 548 -19.94 10.93 24.32
CA ASN A 548 -20.46 12.28 24.06
C ASN A 548 -21.83 12.18 23.35
N ASP A 549 -22.62 13.25 23.37
CA ASP A 549 -23.95 13.36 22.74
C ASP A 549 -23.96 13.32 21.19
N CYS A 550 -22.88 12.83 20.56
CA CYS A 550 -22.73 12.71 19.11
C CYS A 550 -22.91 11.25 18.67
N LEU A 551 -23.75 11.02 17.65
CA LEU A 551 -23.88 9.69 17.04
C LEU A 551 -22.55 9.22 16.42
N PRO A 552 -22.22 7.92 16.50
CA PRO A 552 -20.98 7.38 15.95
C PRO A 552 -21.02 7.23 14.42
N ASN A 553 -20.04 7.82 13.73
CA ASN A 553 -19.83 7.63 12.31
C ASN A 553 -19.27 6.22 12.02
N ILE A 554 -19.76 5.55 10.97
CA ILE A 554 -19.30 4.19 10.61
C ILE A 554 -17.79 4.06 10.40
N ASN A 555 -17.11 5.12 9.92
CA ASN A 555 -15.65 5.10 9.76
C ASN A 555 -14.97 4.88 11.14
N TRP A 556 -15.39 5.65 12.14
CA TRP A 556 -14.87 5.60 13.50
C TRP A 556 -15.14 4.25 14.18
N VAL A 557 -16.34 3.68 13.97
CA VAL A 557 -16.67 2.31 14.44
C VAL A 557 -15.71 1.28 13.82
N LEU A 558 -15.47 1.34 12.51
CA LEU A 558 -14.59 0.40 11.81
C LEU A 558 -13.09 0.63 12.14
N ASP A 559 -12.68 1.85 12.47
CA ASP A 559 -11.32 2.15 12.92
C ASP A 559 -11.06 1.62 14.33
N LEU A 560 -12.04 1.73 15.25
CA LEU A 560 -11.97 1.10 16.58
C LEU A 560 -12.06 -0.42 16.49
N ALA A 561 -12.92 -0.97 15.62
CA ALA A 561 -12.97 -2.42 15.38
C ALA A 561 -11.64 -2.95 14.83
N ARG A 562 -10.95 -2.19 13.97
CA ARG A 562 -9.59 -2.53 13.49
C ARG A 562 -8.57 -2.54 14.62
N ALA A 563 -8.63 -1.58 15.54
CA ALA A 563 -7.78 -1.57 16.73
C ALA A 563 -8.08 -2.78 17.64
N ALA A 564 -9.35 -3.19 17.77
CA ALA A 564 -9.74 -4.36 18.55
C ALA A 564 -9.30 -5.69 17.89
N VAL A 565 -9.35 -5.83 16.57
CA VAL A 565 -8.75 -6.97 15.84
C VAL A 565 -7.26 -7.06 16.16
N LEU A 566 -6.52 -5.95 16.01
CA LEU A 566 -5.06 -5.92 16.18
C LEU A 566 -4.58 -6.09 17.63
N ARG A 567 -5.39 -5.71 18.64
CA ARG A 567 -5.01 -5.77 20.07
C ARG A 567 -5.58 -6.95 20.83
N HIS A 568 -6.77 -7.41 20.45
CA HIS A 568 -7.54 -8.40 21.22
C HIS A 568 -7.94 -9.63 20.41
N GLY A 569 -7.68 -9.63 19.09
CA GLY A 569 -7.94 -10.79 18.23
C GLY A 569 -9.42 -11.08 18.01
N ILE A 570 -10.28 -10.06 17.95
CA ILE A 570 -11.72 -10.29 17.74
C ILE A 570 -12.00 -10.99 16.40
N ASN A 571 -12.87 -11.98 16.44
CA ASN A 571 -13.32 -12.78 15.30
C ASN A 571 -14.64 -12.26 14.73
N GLY A 572 -15.35 -11.40 15.49
CA GLY A 572 -16.56 -10.77 14.99
C GLY A 572 -16.89 -9.40 15.59
N LEU A 573 -17.73 -8.67 14.88
CA LEU A 573 -18.22 -7.33 15.20
C LEU A 573 -19.76 -7.32 15.10
N VAL A 574 -20.43 -6.79 16.12
CA VAL A 574 -21.86 -6.49 16.08
C VAL A 574 -22.06 -4.99 15.98
N ILE A 575 -22.93 -4.55 15.08
CA ILE A 575 -23.45 -3.18 15.03
C ILE A 575 -24.96 -3.24 15.21
N ASP A 576 -25.46 -2.74 16.34
CA ASP A 576 -26.85 -2.90 16.77
C ASP A 576 -27.43 -1.67 17.50
N PRO A 577 -28.37 -0.92 16.90
CA PRO A 577 -28.91 -1.01 15.53
C PRO A 577 -28.29 0.01 14.55
N TYR A 578 -28.58 -0.18 13.25
CA TYR A 578 -28.29 0.78 12.17
C TYR A 578 -28.68 2.22 12.50
N ASN A 579 -29.86 2.41 13.10
CA ASN A 579 -30.48 3.71 13.33
C ASN A 579 -29.70 4.60 14.33
N GLU A 580 -28.82 4.01 15.14
CA GLU A 580 -27.99 4.70 16.14
C GLU A 580 -26.60 5.08 15.58
N LEU A 581 -26.44 5.09 14.25
CA LEU A 581 -25.24 5.58 13.57
C LEU A 581 -25.46 7.00 13.03
N ASP A 582 -24.38 7.78 12.89
CA ASP A 582 -24.45 9.11 12.30
C ASP A 582 -24.79 9.06 10.81
N HIS A 583 -26.03 9.40 10.48
CA HIS A 583 -26.58 9.47 9.11
C HIS A 583 -26.39 10.84 8.45
N GLN A 584 -25.57 11.75 9.01
CA GLN A 584 -25.18 12.98 8.33
C GLN A 584 -24.58 12.66 6.96
N ARG A 585 -25.19 13.22 5.92
CA ARG A 585 -24.86 13.01 4.51
C ARG A 585 -24.82 14.36 3.79
N PRO A 586 -23.94 14.55 2.77
CA PRO A 586 -23.99 15.72 1.92
C PRO A 586 -25.39 15.88 1.30
N VAL A 587 -25.81 17.12 1.06
CA VAL A 587 -27.15 17.44 0.50
C VAL A 587 -27.38 16.77 -0.86
N SER A 588 -26.31 16.49 -1.60
CA SER A 588 -26.33 15.78 -2.88
C SER A 588 -26.38 14.25 -2.80
N GLN A 589 -26.31 13.64 -1.60
CA GLN A 589 -26.27 12.19 -1.43
C GLN A 589 -27.61 11.64 -0.92
N THR A 590 -28.17 10.66 -1.63
CA THR A 590 -29.36 9.95 -1.19
C THR A 590 -29.05 8.96 -0.05
N GLU A 591 -30.07 8.62 0.73
CA GLU A 591 -29.96 7.61 1.79
C GLU A 591 -29.54 6.23 1.25
N THR A 592 -30.05 5.87 0.07
CA THR A 592 -29.71 4.62 -0.59
C THR A 592 -28.24 4.58 -1.00
N GLU A 593 -27.67 5.67 -1.52
CA GLU A 593 -26.23 5.75 -1.81
C GLU A 593 -25.37 5.73 -0.53
N TYR A 594 -25.78 6.44 0.51
CA TYR A 594 -25.11 6.41 1.83
C TYR A 594 -25.06 4.97 2.38
N VAL A 595 -26.19 4.27 2.43
CA VAL A 595 -26.27 2.86 2.87
C VAL A 595 -25.43 1.96 1.96
N SER A 596 -25.45 2.21 0.64
CA SER A 596 -24.62 1.48 -0.33
C SER A 596 -23.13 1.60 -0.02
N GLN A 597 -22.65 2.82 0.28
CA GLN A 597 -21.25 3.08 0.62
C GLN A 597 -20.89 2.53 2.01
N MET A 598 -21.75 2.73 3.02
CA MET A 598 -21.60 2.22 4.38
C MET A 598 -21.41 0.70 4.39
N LEU A 599 -22.33 -0.05 3.79
CA LEU A 599 -22.25 -1.51 3.68
C LEU A 599 -21.04 -1.99 2.88
N THR A 600 -20.56 -1.19 1.91
CA THR A 600 -19.33 -1.52 1.17
C THR A 600 -18.09 -1.38 2.05
N LYS A 601 -18.03 -0.38 2.94
CA LYS A 601 -16.95 -0.24 3.94
C LYS A 601 -16.97 -1.39 4.94
N ILE A 602 -18.15 -1.72 5.47
CA ILE A 602 -18.34 -2.83 6.42
C ILE A 602 -17.92 -4.16 5.81
N LYS A 603 -18.35 -4.46 4.58
CA LYS A 603 -17.97 -5.68 3.87
C LYS A 603 -16.46 -5.77 3.64
N ARG A 604 -15.83 -4.67 3.22
CA ARG A 604 -14.37 -4.61 3.05
C ARG A 604 -13.62 -4.81 4.37
N PHE A 605 -14.11 -4.24 5.48
CA PHE A 605 -13.54 -4.51 6.81
C PHE A 605 -13.62 -5.99 7.17
N ALA A 606 -14.80 -6.61 6.99
CA ALA A 606 -15.02 -8.02 7.29
C ALA A 606 -14.01 -8.90 6.52
N GLN A 607 -13.96 -8.75 5.20
CA GLN A 607 -13.10 -9.51 4.30
C GLN A 607 -11.59 -9.27 4.57
N HIS A 608 -11.18 -8.03 4.85
CA HIS A 608 -9.77 -7.69 5.07
C HIS A 608 -9.22 -8.18 6.43
N HIS A 609 -10.10 -8.42 7.40
CA HIS A 609 -9.72 -8.81 8.77
C HIS A 609 -10.18 -10.23 9.16
N SER A 610 -10.75 -10.99 8.22
CA SER A 610 -11.41 -12.29 8.49
C SER A 610 -12.35 -12.24 9.70
N CYS A 611 -13.10 -11.13 9.83
CA CYS A 611 -13.90 -10.81 11.00
C CYS A 611 -15.38 -10.78 10.59
N HIS A 612 -16.20 -11.67 11.14
CA HIS A 612 -17.62 -11.76 10.78
C HIS A 612 -18.38 -10.53 11.31
N VAL A 613 -19.23 -9.91 10.47
CA VAL A 613 -20.02 -8.74 10.91
C VAL A 613 -21.50 -9.05 10.94
N TRP A 614 -22.11 -8.92 12.12
CA TRP A 614 -23.56 -8.86 12.28
C TRP A 614 -24.01 -7.40 12.25
N PHE A 615 -24.97 -7.09 11.38
CA PHE A 615 -25.50 -5.75 11.21
C PHE A 615 -27.02 -5.74 11.38
N VAL A 616 -27.50 -5.13 12.46
CA VAL A 616 -28.93 -5.12 12.78
C VAL A 616 -29.60 -3.92 12.12
N ALA A 617 -30.61 -4.16 11.31
CA ALA A 617 -31.37 -3.11 10.63
C ALA A 617 -32.88 -3.35 10.78
N HIS A 618 -33.65 -2.30 11.06
CA HIS A 618 -35.07 -2.42 11.38
C HIS A 618 -35.94 -2.30 10.11
N PRO A 619 -37.09 -3.00 10.05
CA PRO A 619 -38.08 -2.76 9.01
C PRO A 619 -38.66 -1.35 9.12
N ARG A 620 -39.19 -0.85 8.01
CA ARG A 620 -40.07 0.32 7.96
C ARG A 620 -41.33 0.07 8.78
N GLN A 621 -42.11 1.12 9.03
CA GLN A 621 -43.41 0.95 9.68
C GLN A 621 -44.34 0.13 8.76
N LEU A 622 -44.65 -1.10 9.19
CA LEU A 622 -45.45 -2.06 8.42
C LEU A 622 -46.95 -1.74 8.57
N HIS A 623 -47.47 -0.91 7.67
CA HIS A 623 -48.91 -0.66 7.58
C HIS A 623 -49.64 -1.96 7.20
N HIS A 624 -50.67 -2.32 7.96
CA HIS A 624 -51.43 -3.58 7.83
C HIS A 624 -50.59 -4.86 8.08
N TRP A 625 -49.66 -4.84 9.05
CA TRP A 625 -48.90 -6.03 9.43
C TRP A 625 -49.80 -7.16 9.97
N VAL A 626 -49.87 -8.28 9.24
CA VAL A 626 -50.68 -9.47 9.57
C VAL A 626 -50.04 -10.42 10.58
N GLY A 627 -49.10 -9.94 11.40
CA GLY A 627 -48.45 -10.73 12.46
C GLY A 627 -47.27 -11.61 12.05
N GLY A 628 -47.02 -11.85 10.75
CA GLY A 628 -45.95 -12.75 10.27
C GLY A 628 -44.52 -12.16 10.26
N PRO A 629 -43.49 -12.95 9.90
CA PRO A 629 -42.12 -12.47 9.72
C PRO A 629 -42.02 -11.44 8.57
N PRO A 630 -41.33 -10.29 8.75
CA PRO A 630 -41.10 -9.33 7.66
C PRO A 630 -40.15 -9.86 6.60
N ASN A 631 -40.20 -9.28 5.41
CA ASN A 631 -39.23 -9.51 4.35
C ASN A 631 -37.94 -8.70 4.60
N LEU A 632 -36.80 -9.17 4.10
CA LEU A 632 -35.56 -8.36 4.08
C LEU A 632 -35.73 -7.08 3.23
N TYR A 633 -36.66 -7.06 2.27
CA TYR A 633 -36.95 -5.87 1.45
C TYR A 633 -37.69 -4.78 2.24
N ASP A 634 -38.26 -5.12 3.40
CA ASP A 634 -38.98 -4.18 4.26
C ASP A 634 -38.04 -3.30 5.09
N ILE A 635 -36.72 -3.57 5.08
CA ILE A 635 -35.71 -2.81 5.83
C ILE A 635 -35.74 -1.31 5.44
N SER A 636 -35.61 -0.44 6.44
CA SER A 636 -35.61 1.01 6.21
C SER A 636 -34.42 1.49 5.37
N GLY A 637 -34.56 2.66 4.75
CA GLY A 637 -33.52 3.32 3.95
C GLY A 637 -33.22 2.71 2.57
N SER A 638 -32.89 1.42 2.45
CA SER A 638 -32.43 0.86 1.17
C SER A 638 -32.53 -0.66 0.98
N ALA A 639 -32.87 -1.09 -0.24
CA ALA A 639 -32.70 -2.49 -0.67
C ALA A 639 -31.22 -2.96 -0.72
N HIS A 640 -30.25 -2.05 -0.60
CA HIS A 640 -28.83 -2.42 -0.58
C HIS A 640 -28.42 -3.32 0.60
N PHE A 641 -29.19 -3.35 1.70
CA PHE A 641 -28.98 -4.30 2.79
C PHE A 641 -28.92 -5.75 2.27
N ILE A 642 -29.91 -6.16 1.45
CA ILE A 642 -29.90 -7.48 0.78
C ILE A 642 -28.79 -7.58 -0.25
N ASN A 643 -28.61 -6.56 -1.09
CA ASN A 643 -27.73 -6.68 -2.26
C ASN A 643 -26.26 -6.86 -1.84
N LYS A 644 -25.84 -6.25 -0.71
CA LYS A 644 -24.44 -6.23 -0.26
C LYS A 644 -24.10 -7.23 0.86
N CYS A 645 -25.05 -7.60 1.72
CA CYS A 645 -24.82 -8.69 2.68
C CYS A 645 -24.50 -10.01 1.96
N ASP A 646 -23.93 -10.95 2.68
CA ASP A 646 -23.77 -12.33 2.24
C ASP A 646 -24.97 -13.15 2.71
N ASN A 647 -25.31 -13.01 4.00
CA ASN A 647 -26.43 -13.69 4.63
C ASN A 647 -27.48 -12.68 5.14
N GLY A 648 -28.74 -13.10 5.19
CA GLY A 648 -29.86 -12.27 5.61
C GLY A 648 -30.84 -13.07 6.46
N ILE A 649 -30.99 -12.68 7.72
CA ILE A 649 -31.75 -13.42 8.74
C ILE A 649 -32.87 -12.54 9.29
N VAL A 650 -34.06 -13.12 9.45
CA VAL A 650 -35.22 -12.48 10.10
C VAL A 650 -35.51 -13.21 11.40
N VAL A 651 -35.38 -12.52 12.54
CA VAL A 651 -35.79 -13.03 13.85
C VAL A 651 -37.22 -12.59 14.11
N HIS A 652 -38.15 -13.55 14.03
CA HIS A 652 -39.57 -13.37 14.32
C HIS A 652 -39.97 -14.16 15.57
N ARG A 653 -40.95 -13.64 16.31
CA ARG A 653 -41.46 -14.25 17.54
C ARG A 653 -42.98 -14.13 17.55
N ASN A 654 -43.66 -15.23 17.82
CA ASN A 654 -45.11 -15.23 17.97
C ASN A 654 -45.56 -14.34 19.15
N ARG A 655 -46.69 -13.66 18.98
CA ARG A 655 -47.30 -12.77 19.98
C ARG A 655 -48.72 -13.17 20.35
N ASP A 656 -49.32 -14.10 19.61
CA ASP A 656 -50.70 -14.54 19.80
C ASP A 656 -50.71 -15.97 20.38
N PRO A 657 -51.12 -16.17 21.66
CA PRO A 657 -51.28 -17.51 22.23
C PRO A 657 -52.25 -18.41 21.47
N GLY A 658 -53.20 -17.86 20.70
CA GLY A 658 -54.12 -18.62 19.86
C GLY A 658 -53.50 -19.16 18.57
N VAL A 659 -52.35 -18.62 18.15
CA VAL A 659 -51.60 -19.07 16.95
C VAL A 659 -50.53 -20.10 17.30
N GLY A 660 -50.01 -20.09 18.53
CA GLY A 660 -49.02 -21.05 19.00
C GLY A 660 -48.28 -20.61 20.27
N PRO A 661 -47.21 -21.32 20.68
CA PRO A 661 -46.44 -20.97 21.86
C PRO A 661 -45.76 -19.60 21.74
N ILE A 662 -45.61 -18.89 22.87
CA ILE A 662 -45.08 -17.51 22.93
C ILE A 662 -43.56 -17.52 23.23
N ASP A 663 -43.02 -18.62 23.73
CA ASP A 663 -41.57 -18.87 23.90
C ASP A 663 -40.88 -19.24 22.59
N GLN A 664 -41.61 -19.71 21.57
CA GLN A 664 -41.05 -20.07 20.28
C GLN A 664 -40.61 -18.83 19.46
N VAL A 665 -39.42 -18.94 18.89
CA VAL A 665 -38.79 -17.92 18.03
C VAL A 665 -38.43 -18.57 16.70
N GLN A 666 -38.93 -17.97 15.62
CA GLN A 666 -38.72 -18.37 14.24
C GLN A 666 -37.52 -17.60 13.67
N VAL A 667 -36.45 -18.33 13.33
CA VAL A 667 -35.24 -17.79 12.71
C VAL A 667 -35.31 -18.09 11.21
N CYS A 668 -35.73 -17.10 10.42
CA CYS A 668 -35.87 -17.26 8.98
C CYS A 668 -34.56 -16.89 8.28
N VAL A 669 -33.85 -17.85 7.71
CA VAL A 669 -32.70 -17.60 6.83
C VAL A 669 -33.23 -17.28 5.44
N ARG A 670 -33.37 -15.97 5.14
CA ARG A 670 -33.97 -15.47 3.89
C ARG A 670 -32.95 -15.24 2.78
N LYS A 671 -31.64 -15.28 3.09
CA LYS A 671 -30.56 -15.27 2.11
C LYS A 671 -29.31 -15.97 2.67
N VAL A 672 -28.67 -16.77 1.82
CA VAL A 672 -27.28 -17.23 1.95
C VAL A 672 -26.59 -16.99 0.60
N ARG A 673 -25.39 -16.39 0.56
CA ARG A 673 -24.59 -16.26 -0.68
C ARG A 673 -23.67 -17.47 -0.89
N ASN A 674 -23.10 -17.98 0.19
CA ASN A 674 -22.10 -19.03 0.16
C ASN A 674 -22.77 -20.41 0.26
N LYS A 675 -22.85 -21.13 -0.87
CA LYS A 675 -23.56 -22.40 -0.99
C LYS A 675 -22.99 -23.57 -0.16
N VAL A 676 -21.82 -23.39 0.47
CA VAL A 676 -21.12 -24.44 1.24
C VAL A 676 -21.62 -24.48 2.69
N ILE A 677 -22.14 -23.36 3.20
CA ILE A 677 -22.33 -23.12 4.64
C ILE A 677 -23.79 -23.14 5.09
N GLY A 678 -24.73 -23.35 4.18
CA GLY A 678 -26.16 -23.24 4.48
C GLY A 678 -27.05 -23.01 3.26
N THR A 679 -28.34 -22.81 3.51
CA THR A 679 -29.40 -22.64 2.51
C THR A 679 -30.54 -21.76 3.06
N ILE A 680 -31.41 -21.29 2.17
CA ILE A 680 -32.61 -20.53 2.55
C ILE A 680 -33.63 -21.48 3.20
N GLY A 681 -34.18 -21.08 4.35
CA GLY A 681 -35.12 -21.89 5.13
C GLY A 681 -35.56 -21.20 6.42
N GLU A 682 -36.17 -21.98 7.32
CA GLU A 682 -36.66 -21.51 8.62
C GLU A 682 -36.33 -22.52 9.71
N ALA A 683 -35.78 -22.04 10.82
CA ALA A 683 -35.53 -22.83 12.04
C ALA A 683 -36.43 -22.32 13.18
N TRP A 684 -36.80 -23.22 14.09
CA TRP A 684 -37.61 -22.90 15.27
C TRP A 684 -36.83 -23.25 16.54
N LEU A 685 -36.76 -22.29 17.46
CA LEU A 685 -36.05 -22.41 18.73
C LEU A 685 -36.99 -22.03 19.88
N SER A 686 -36.89 -22.71 21.03
CA SER A 686 -37.56 -22.27 22.26
C SER A 686 -36.66 -21.32 23.04
N TYR A 687 -37.20 -20.21 23.53
CA TYR A 687 -36.49 -19.19 24.30
C TYR A 687 -36.73 -19.34 25.81
N ASN A 688 -35.69 -19.71 26.55
CA ASN A 688 -35.71 -19.75 28.00
C ASN A 688 -35.66 -18.32 28.57
N ARG A 689 -36.81 -17.82 29.04
CA ARG A 689 -36.93 -16.47 29.62
C ARG A 689 -36.10 -16.25 30.90
N VAL A 690 -35.69 -17.31 31.59
CA VAL A 690 -34.95 -17.22 32.86
C VAL A 690 -33.45 -17.02 32.63
N THR A 691 -32.86 -17.76 31.67
CA THR A 691 -31.41 -17.71 31.35
C THR A 691 -31.09 -16.89 30.10
N GLY A 692 -32.10 -16.55 29.29
CA GLY A 692 -31.92 -15.92 27.98
C GLY A 692 -31.39 -16.88 26.90
N GLU A 693 -31.24 -18.17 27.19
CA GLU A 693 -30.79 -19.17 26.22
C GLU A 693 -31.88 -19.52 25.20
N TYR A 694 -31.42 -19.95 24.03
CA TYR A 694 -32.25 -20.53 22.98
C TYR A 694 -31.89 -22.00 22.84
N MET A 695 -32.88 -22.87 22.70
CA MET A 695 -32.73 -24.32 22.59
C MET A 695 -33.33 -24.80 21.26
N ASP A 696 -32.72 -25.84 20.67
CA ASP A 696 -33.39 -26.60 19.61
C ASP A 696 -34.73 -27.13 20.15
N ILE A 697 -35.77 -27.08 19.33
CA ILE A 697 -37.01 -27.81 19.61
C ILE A 697 -36.81 -29.22 19.06
N ASP A 698 -36.98 -30.26 19.88
CA ASP A 698 -37.00 -31.64 19.40
C ASP A 698 -38.26 -31.90 18.56
N ALA A 699 -38.07 -32.66 17.48
CA ALA A 699 -39.05 -32.88 16.40
C ALA A 699 -39.62 -34.30 16.41
#